data_AF-A0A9Q0RK72-F1
#
_entry.id   AF-A0A9Q0RK72-F1
#
_cell.length_a   1.000
_cell.length_b   1.000
_cell.length_c   1.000
_cell.angle_alpha   90.00
_cell.angle_beta   90.00
_cell.angle_gamma   90.00
#
_symmetry.space_group_name_H-M   'P 1'
#
loop_
_entity.id
_entity.type
_entity.pdbx_description
1 polymer ?
#
loop_
_entity_poly.entity_id
_entity_poly.type
_entity_poly.pdbx_seq_one_letter_code
_entity_poly.pdbx_strand_id
1 'polypeptide(L)'
;MNPLRSNVLNPVLNTFKWINKSSLFILLTFLLVGASSVTCHGPLVGNRYRYSYETDLALNNVDRLEPIGLEVESVLTFENIWQDQSSYLAEIAFETVQFKPRSNSNAVKFKAGPIIDSWPVVLAQIDGTNGQVRTLFVAKNKSAHSSGHRLEPTHINLIVSLLNALRTRFNPSLSNNVHYDGRNVIRRYNQNVTLPNSLLSPQINDHWEIVTHLENDHDIPKYVTGWQNVTISSRIYPIAQSKLFTRFKLELRSEDANSATSRKLFEMKTFSDALRKYSNDVVDQEMDPINVHLITEKKPCQPHYCGNLADFLTDHASQLSEDSSLATTKIGVAYLKLINYIRTNSASISRKDVGKQLKKYFKNRHQDGDVFITLLDAIAGSRHGEAMMAAFNFLDLTKCSEDSADICERFLVATSITAITSANMGSSYIAEHSLSPEQLVELFYPLTTSTKWADERVKHAFALTLGTLLHSYQEFVTNEKELIKSSHIYADTLITPHSSPSLYIDVSEHDGQNVGKHVDKLGVDQQRPHRLGTLSDKILKYFIHELDVSKDTDARVAYLHALGNARILTKQGILHVFKKYATNSGKRESVEAMKALRDCIEYTFNSGSNDLSDKLLTRLRQMFVRIVYDSTLETTTRIIAAELLANYIDNDGQITLKLIQNIETFPVEMATMIWKRTVTNLRKHKNNLSQLSNWNLHSKVLSGSSASFKYAMGGTSSCNASYGVFLELLKGKLPKETNFYVDIGSGSIVHDVINVGLFARGLQSFAGGEDDDDVIDNEVETTEDEESTLAGVSLKVLGNQLRPFLFFRSTSELMGHLWSGAASEPSPVFRANILVADYLDIRPLINGFIVEQSLKGIFSVDLTGEVQVSLWNRNSHSNVQTKGSILFQGSQEIYTTDQKTSVRKYFSVGGESQLNFITDFDFYNTPYRICIQITQPEFVFRHNTRKYEQIHSDDLHRRIHRRLYKIPAKSYALNQDNNEMCSQMNDSSD
;
A
#
# COMPACT_ATOMS: atom_id res chain seq x y z
N MET A 1 -18.78 -49.29 35.31
CA MET A 1 -19.62 -48.50 36.24
C MET A 1 -20.28 -47.41 35.42
N ASN A 2 -21.59 -47.58 35.22
CA ASN A 2 -22.46 -46.81 34.35
C ASN A 2 -23.14 -45.67 35.17
N PRO A 3 -23.90 -44.74 34.55
CA PRO A 3 -23.59 -43.31 34.58
C PRO A 3 -24.81 -42.43 34.96
N LEU A 4 -24.70 -41.11 34.74
CA LEU A 4 -25.72 -40.15 34.23
C LEU A 4 -27.20 -40.23 34.68
N ARG A 5 -27.77 -39.07 35.08
CA ARG A 5 -29.10 -38.49 34.69
C ARG A 5 -29.37 -37.26 35.58
N SER A 6 -29.45 -36.02 35.08
CA SER A 6 -30.45 -35.37 34.21
C SER A 6 -31.85 -35.20 34.83
N ASN A 7 -32.32 -33.94 34.77
CA ASN A 7 -33.73 -33.54 34.55
C ASN A 7 -34.67 -33.69 35.78
N VAL A 8 -35.65 -32.82 36.11
CA VAL A 8 -36.34 -31.75 35.38
C VAL A 8 -37.44 -31.16 36.32
N LEU A 9 -37.84 -29.90 36.10
CA LEU A 9 -39.14 -29.26 36.38
C LEU A 9 -39.67 -29.04 37.84
N ASN A 10 -39.80 -27.74 38.18
CA ASN A 10 -40.91 -27.11 38.93
C ASN A 10 -42.31 -27.63 38.50
N PRO A 11 -43.41 -27.58 39.29
CA PRO A 11 -43.95 -26.28 39.78
C PRO A 11 -44.90 -26.27 41.02
N VAL A 12 -45.03 -25.08 41.63
CA VAL A 12 -46.28 -24.35 41.99
C VAL A 12 -47.38 -25.04 42.84
N LEU A 13 -47.66 -24.50 44.05
CA LEU A 13 -48.94 -23.87 44.48
C LEU A 13 -49.09 -23.84 46.02
N ASN A 14 -49.42 -22.64 46.53
CA ASN A 14 -50.37 -22.32 47.62
C ASN A 14 -50.22 -22.96 49.02
N THR A 15 -50.56 -22.35 50.16
CA THR A 15 -51.06 -21.05 50.65
C THR A 15 -51.23 -21.24 52.16
N PHE A 16 -51.14 -20.16 52.94
CA PHE A 16 -51.77 -19.85 54.25
C PHE A 16 -50.75 -19.26 55.23
N LYS A 17 -50.61 -17.93 55.25
CA LYS A 17 -51.29 -17.00 56.18
C LYS A 17 -51.03 -17.33 57.65
N TRP A 18 -50.20 -16.54 58.31
CA TRP A 18 -50.55 -15.89 59.58
C TRP A 18 -49.97 -14.47 59.60
N ILE A 19 -50.87 -13.51 59.75
CA ILE A 19 -50.60 -12.07 59.88
C ILE A 19 -50.45 -11.77 61.36
N ASN A 20 -49.42 -11.00 61.75
CA ASN A 20 -49.58 -10.11 62.90
C ASN A 20 -48.76 -8.81 62.76
N LYS A 21 -49.51 -7.74 62.46
CA LYS A 21 -49.44 -6.38 62.99
C LYS A 21 -48.06 -5.78 63.32
N SER A 22 -47.55 -4.95 62.40
CA SER A 22 -46.88 -3.68 62.73
C SER A 22 -46.80 -2.78 61.48
N SER A 23 -47.95 -2.37 60.94
CA SER A 23 -48.07 -1.33 59.91
C SER A 23 -49.01 -0.23 60.39
N LEU A 24 -48.48 0.67 61.23
CA LEU A 24 -49.11 1.97 61.49
C LEU A 24 -48.05 3.04 61.83
N PHE A 25 -46.88 2.98 61.19
CA PHE A 25 -45.84 4.00 61.29
C PHE A 25 -45.13 4.27 59.94
N ILE A 26 -45.81 3.96 58.83
CA ILE A 26 -45.37 4.26 57.46
C ILE A 26 -46.51 5.03 56.78
N LEU A 27 -46.69 6.29 57.16
CA LEU A 27 -47.43 7.24 56.33
C LEU A 27 -47.07 8.72 56.60
N LEU A 28 -45.95 8.99 57.30
CA LEU A 28 -45.48 10.36 57.55
C LEU A 28 -43.96 10.55 57.36
N THR A 29 -43.36 9.73 56.49
CA THR A 29 -41.96 9.86 56.03
C THR A 29 -41.86 9.68 54.50
N PHE A 30 -42.87 10.17 53.77
CA PHE A 30 -42.89 10.18 52.30
C PHE A 30 -43.04 11.60 51.70
N LEU A 31 -42.76 12.64 52.48
CA LEU A 31 -42.68 14.04 52.04
C LEU A 31 -41.39 14.71 52.53
N LEU A 32 -40.25 14.09 52.22
CA LEU A 32 -38.96 14.75 52.07
C LEU A 32 -38.31 14.21 50.78
N VAL A 33 -38.90 14.61 49.65
CA VAL A 33 -38.15 14.72 48.40
C VAL A 33 -37.21 15.90 48.57
N GLY A 34 -35.91 15.62 48.63
CA GLY A 34 -34.89 16.66 48.72
C GLY A 34 -33.50 16.06 48.91
N ALA A 35 -32.71 16.10 47.83
CA ALA A 35 -31.28 15.80 47.76
C ALA A 35 -30.88 14.30 47.78
N SER A 36 -30.99 13.64 46.62
CA SER A 36 -29.98 12.65 46.24
C SER A 36 -28.62 13.37 46.16
N SER A 37 -27.75 13.04 47.12
CA SER A 37 -26.45 13.66 47.38
C SER A 37 -25.40 13.33 46.30
N VAL A 38 -24.81 14.39 45.74
CA VAL A 38 -23.40 14.59 45.33
C VAL A 38 -22.68 13.42 44.63
N THR A 39 -22.53 13.51 43.31
CA THR A 39 -21.36 12.92 42.63
C THR A 39 -20.62 13.98 41.83
N CYS A 40 -19.72 14.68 42.51
CA CYS A 40 -18.60 15.34 41.86
C CYS A 40 -17.44 15.32 42.85
N HIS A 41 -16.57 14.32 42.75
CA HIS A 41 -15.27 14.35 43.42
C HIS A 41 -14.20 14.34 42.33
N GLY A 42 -13.97 15.51 41.76
CA GLY A 42 -12.70 15.81 41.11
C GLY A 42 -11.70 16.34 42.16
N PRO A 43 -10.59 16.93 41.71
CA PRO A 43 -9.65 17.62 42.60
C PRO A 43 -10.37 18.70 43.42
N LEU A 44 -9.95 18.92 44.67
CA LEU A 44 -10.56 19.96 45.52
C LEU A 44 -10.50 21.34 44.86
N VAL A 45 -11.63 22.05 44.85
CA VAL A 45 -11.72 23.40 44.27
C VAL A 45 -10.81 24.36 45.05
N GLY A 46 -9.96 25.09 44.35
CA GLY A 46 -9.06 26.09 44.92
C GLY A 46 -7.76 25.57 45.52
N ASN A 47 -7.50 24.26 45.41
CA ASN A 47 -6.19 23.69 45.66
C ASN A 47 -5.37 23.68 44.36
N ARG A 48 -4.13 24.16 44.44
CA ARG A 48 -3.19 24.17 43.33
C ARG A 48 -2.20 23.03 43.51
N TYR A 49 -2.17 22.12 42.55
CA TYR A 49 -1.27 20.97 42.53
C TYR A 49 -0.09 21.27 41.62
N ARG A 50 1.14 21.23 42.17
CA ARG A 50 2.36 21.41 41.39
C ARG A 50 2.96 20.05 41.06
N TYR A 51 3.11 19.74 39.77
CA TYR A 51 3.71 18.51 39.29
C TYR A 51 5.04 18.76 38.58
N SER A 52 5.97 17.83 38.75
CA SER A 52 7.20 17.71 37.96
C SER A 52 6.94 16.78 36.79
N TYR A 53 7.17 17.23 35.57
CA TYR A 53 7.03 16.44 34.34
C TYR A 53 8.39 16.24 33.68
N GLU A 54 8.69 14.99 33.33
CA GLU A 54 9.91 14.59 32.64
C GLU A 54 9.53 13.61 31.53
N THR A 55 10.06 13.82 30.32
CA THR A 55 9.80 12.93 29.18
C THR A 55 11.05 12.71 28.34
N ASP A 56 11.35 11.45 28.02
CA ASP A 56 12.50 10.99 27.24
C ASP A 56 11.99 10.36 25.93
N LEU A 57 12.49 10.84 24.81
CA LEU A 57 12.23 10.33 23.47
C LEU A 57 13.50 9.76 22.88
N ALA A 58 13.44 8.50 22.44
CA ALA A 58 14.59 7.78 21.90
C ALA A 58 14.26 7.06 20.60
N LEU A 59 14.93 7.46 19.51
CA LEU A 59 14.95 6.73 18.26
C LEU A 59 16.18 5.82 18.19
N ASN A 60 15.96 4.50 18.17
CA ASN A 60 17.04 3.53 18.09
C ASN A 60 16.79 2.38 17.10
N ASN A 61 17.86 1.66 16.77
CA ASN A 61 17.81 0.34 16.14
C ASN A 61 18.11 -0.73 17.20
N VAL A 62 17.90 -2.00 16.85
CA VAL A 62 18.43 -3.15 17.59
C VAL A 62 19.96 -3.26 17.45
N ASP A 63 20.54 -2.51 16.51
CA ASP A 63 21.99 -2.36 16.38
C ASP A 63 22.55 -1.69 17.63
N ARG A 64 23.72 -2.13 18.13
CA ARG A 64 24.44 -1.58 19.31
C ARG A 64 24.91 -0.11 19.15
N LEU A 65 24.28 0.64 18.25
CA LEU A 65 24.55 2.04 17.96
C LEU A 65 23.84 2.93 18.99
N GLU A 66 24.49 4.03 19.37
CA GLU A 66 23.96 5.01 20.30
C GLU A 66 22.60 5.57 19.80
N PRO A 67 21.57 5.64 20.66
CA PRO A 67 20.28 6.24 20.31
C PRO A 67 20.42 7.75 20.08
N ILE A 68 19.49 8.32 19.31
CA ILE A 68 19.29 9.78 19.22
C ILE A 68 17.97 10.12 19.88
N GLY A 69 17.85 11.31 20.46
CA GLY A 69 16.69 11.60 21.28
C GLY A 69 16.64 13.01 21.83
N LEU A 70 15.56 13.30 22.54
CA LEU A 70 15.40 14.54 23.27
C LEU A 70 14.77 14.25 24.62
N GLU A 71 15.11 15.07 25.61
CA GLU A 71 14.55 15.03 26.95
C GLU A 71 13.88 16.37 27.23
N VAL A 72 12.68 16.36 27.81
CA VAL A 72 11.98 17.59 28.21
C VAL A 72 11.68 17.51 29.69
N GLU A 73 12.13 18.53 30.41
CA GLU A 73 11.80 18.75 31.80
C GLU A 73 10.88 19.96 31.92
N SER A 74 9.87 19.84 32.76
CA SER A 74 8.92 20.91 33.01
C SER A 74 8.31 20.84 34.40
N VAL A 75 7.89 22.00 34.91
CA VAL A 75 7.05 22.12 36.10
C VAL A 75 5.69 22.64 35.66
N LEU A 76 4.61 21.95 36.06
CA LEU A 76 3.25 22.32 35.71
C LEU A 76 2.39 22.52 36.95
N THR A 77 1.43 23.43 36.85
CA THR A 77 0.40 23.68 37.85
C THR A 77 -0.95 23.26 37.31
N PHE A 78 -1.68 22.47 38.11
CA PHE A 78 -3.04 22.02 37.83
C PHE A 78 -3.94 22.50 38.97
N GLU A 79 -4.96 23.28 38.66
CA GLU A 79 -5.85 23.88 39.66
C GLU A 79 -7.31 23.69 39.24
N ASN A 80 -8.17 23.19 40.13
CA ASN A 80 -9.62 23.20 39.89
C ASN A 80 -10.19 24.56 40.30
N ILE A 81 -10.63 25.36 39.34
CA ILE A 81 -11.09 26.73 39.57
C ILE A 81 -12.60 26.79 39.88
N TRP A 82 -13.39 25.91 39.25
CA TRP A 82 -14.84 25.91 39.37
C TRP A 82 -15.40 24.51 39.13
N GLN A 83 -16.46 24.14 39.85
CA GLN A 83 -17.08 22.82 39.76
C GLN A 83 -18.60 22.90 39.91
N ASP A 84 -19.31 22.13 39.08
CA ASP A 84 -20.76 21.91 39.12
C ASP A 84 -21.07 20.41 39.31
N GLN A 85 -22.34 20.04 39.38
CA GLN A 85 -22.82 18.66 39.54
C GLN A 85 -22.40 17.72 38.40
N SER A 86 -22.05 18.25 37.21
CA SER A 86 -21.76 17.45 36.02
C SER A 86 -20.33 17.64 35.45
N SER A 87 -19.65 18.73 35.75
CA SER A 87 -18.33 19.04 35.19
C SER A 87 -17.53 19.97 36.09
N TYR A 88 -16.22 20.02 35.89
CA TYR A 88 -15.33 20.99 36.53
C TYR A 88 -14.42 21.67 35.50
N LEU A 89 -13.93 22.85 35.86
CA LEU A 89 -13.08 23.71 35.06
C LEU A 89 -11.69 23.77 35.69
N ALA A 90 -10.70 23.20 35.00
CA ALA A 90 -9.33 23.13 35.46
C ALA A 90 -8.43 24.14 34.74
N GLU A 91 -7.56 24.82 35.48
CA GLU A 91 -6.44 25.61 34.98
C GLU A 91 -5.21 24.74 34.81
N ILE A 92 -4.53 24.87 33.67
CA ILE A 92 -3.24 24.23 33.42
C ILE A 92 -2.26 25.29 32.92
N ALA A 93 -1.14 25.40 33.61
CA ALA A 93 -0.05 26.27 33.23
C ALA A 93 1.30 25.57 33.40
N PHE A 94 2.22 25.82 32.47
CA PHE A 94 3.61 25.41 32.59
C PHE A 94 4.42 26.57 33.17
N GLU A 95 5.11 26.35 34.29
CA GLU A 95 5.96 27.36 34.94
C GLU A 95 7.31 27.46 34.22
N THR A 96 7.90 26.32 33.87
CA THR A 96 9.18 26.21 33.17
C THR A 96 9.13 25.04 32.20
N VAL A 97 9.69 25.18 31.00
CA VAL A 97 9.93 24.09 30.06
C VAL A 97 11.35 24.19 29.54
N GLN A 98 12.10 23.10 29.60
CA GLN A 98 13.46 23.04 29.09
C GLN A 98 13.70 21.77 28.26
N PHE A 99 14.15 21.95 27.02
CA PHE A 99 14.62 20.87 26.15
C PHE A 99 16.09 20.58 26.43
N LYS A 100 16.42 19.32 26.72
CA LYS A 100 17.77 18.84 27.01
C LYS A 100 18.17 17.71 26.06
N PRO A 101 19.48 17.58 25.78
CA PRO A 101 19.99 16.33 25.23
C PRO A 101 19.80 15.21 26.25
N ARG A 102 19.55 14.00 25.76
CA ARG A 102 19.35 12.83 26.61
C ARG A 102 20.56 12.58 27.52
N SER A 103 20.34 12.25 28.78
CA SER A 103 21.39 11.96 29.79
C SER A 103 22.50 10.97 29.35
N ASN A 104 22.19 9.97 28.53
CA ASN A 104 23.15 8.98 28.00
C ASN A 104 23.81 9.38 26.67
N SER A 105 23.48 10.55 26.12
CA SER A 105 24.16 11.09 24.95
C SER A 105 25.48 11.74 25.38
N ASN A 106 26.51 11.66 24.54
CA ASN A 106 27.79 12.33 24.81
C ASN A 106 27.61 13.85 25.05
N ALA A 107 27.51 14.25 26.32
CA ALA A 107 27.19 15.60 26.81
C ALA A 107 28.15 16.71 26.30
N VAL A 108 29.31 16.33 25.77
CA VAL A 108 30.29 17.25 25.16
C VAL A 108 29.75 17.92 23.88
N LYS A 109 28.73 17.36 23.22
CA LYS A 109 28.29 17.80 21.87
C LYS A 109 27.03 18.67 21.84
N PHE A 110 26.25 18.72 22.92
CA PHE A 110 24.94 19.38 22.93
C PHE A 110 24.79 20.29 24.15
N LYS A 111 24.22 21.49 23.95
CA LYS A 111 23.81 22.39 25.04
C LYS A 111 22.30 22.24 25.26
N ALA A 112 21.87 22.36 26.51
CA ALA A 112 20.44 22.47 26.81
C ALA A 112 19.87 23.74 26.17
N GLY A 113 18.61 23.68 25.73
CA GLY A 113 17.87 24.83 25.26
C GLY A 113 17.59 25.85 26.38
N PRO A 114 17.13 27.06 26.03
CA PRO A 114 16.71 28.06 27.01
C PRO A 114 15.52 27.54 27.82
N ILE A 115 15.41 28.03 29.05
CA ILE A 115 14.23 27.80 29.88
C ILE A 115 13.13 28.71 29.35
N ILE A 116 11.98 28.13 29.01
CA ILE A 116 10.83 28.85 28.49
C ILE A 116 9.84 29.05 29.64
N ASP A 117 9.70 30.30 30.10
CA ASP A 117 8.91 30.66 31.29
C ASP A 117 7.53 31.28 30.96
N SER A 118 7.22 31.48 29.67
CA SER A 118 6.06 32.26 29.23
C SER A 118 5.03 31.44 28.43
N TRP A 119 4.58 30.31 28.96
CA TRP A 119 3.55 29.48 28.32
C TRP A 119 2.14 30.04 28.63
N PRO A 120 1.24 30.11 27.64
CA PRO A 120 -0.12 30.59 27.86
C PRO A 120 -0.92 29.60 28.72
N VAL A 121 -1.71 30.13 29.64
CA VAL A 121 -2.62 29.36 30.50
C VAL A 121 -3.76 28.78 29.66
N VAL A 122 -4.08 27.51 29.88
CA VAL A 122 -5.20 26.80 29.22
C VAL A 122 -6.22 26.36 30.25
N LEU A 123 -7.49 26.62 29.97
CA LEU A 123 -8.60 26.11 30.76
C LEU A 123 -9.18 24.86 30.09
N ALA A 124 -9.47 23.83 30.88
CA ALA A 124 -10.09 22.60 30.41
C ALA A 124 -11.42 22.36 31.11
N GLN A 125 -12.50 22.19 30.33
CA GLN A 125 -13.77 21.70 30.85
C GLN A 125 -13.75 20.17 30.86
N ILE A 126 -13.82 19.57 32.05
CA ILE A 126 -13.71 18.12 32.24
C ILE A 126 -15.03 17.58 32.82
N ASP A 127 -15.49 16.47 32.26
CA ASP A 127 -16.68 15.77 32.74
C ASP A 127 -16.41 15.07 34.08
N GLY A 128 -17.26 15.33 35.09
CA GLY A 128 -17.11 14.79 36.44
C GLY A 128 -17.39 13.29 36.55
N THR A 129 -18.10 12.71 35.57
CA THR A 129 -18.49 11.29 35.59
C THR A 129 -17.41 10.36 35.03
N ASN A 130 -16.78 10.76 33.93
CA ASN A 130 -15.84 9.91 33.20
C ASN A 130 -14.43 10.52 33.05
N GLY A 131 -14.19 11.74 33.57
CA GLY A 131 -12.89 12.42 33.52
C GLY A 131 -12.43 12.80 32.11
N GLN A 132 -13.32 12.83 31.11
CA GLN A 132 -12.99 13.18 29.73
C GLN A 132 -13.02 14.70 29.53
N VAL A 133 -12.05 15.21 28.77
CA VAL A 133 -11.97 16.62 28.37
C VAL A 133 -13.05 16.89 27.32
N ARG A 134 -13.98 17.81 27.60
CA ARG A 134 -15.04 18.22 26.68
C ARG A 134 -14.57 19.32 25.72
N THR A 135 -13.94 20.36 26.25
CA THR A 135 -13.50 21.55 25.51
C THR A 135 -12.29 22.18 26.20
N LEU A 136 -11.42 22.84 25.42
CA LEU A 136 -10.30 23.65 25.91
C LEU A 136 -10.57 25.13 25.60
N PHE A 137 -10.12 26.05 26.46
CA PHE A 137 -10.27 27.49 26.28
C PHE A 137 -8.97 28.23 26.52
N VAL A 138 -8.72 29.27 25.72
CA VAL A 138 -7.45 30.02 25.71
C VAL A 138 -7.71 31.49 25.46
N ALA A 139 -6.89 32.34 26.06
CA ALA A 139 -6.97 33.79 25.93
C ALA A 139 -6.79 34.27 24.48
N LYS A 140 -7.68 35.14 24.02
CA LYS A 140 -7.73 35.72 22.67
C LYS A 140 -6.74 36.87 22.53
N ASN A 141 -5.85 36.76 21.56
CA ASN A 141 -4.86 37.80 21.30
C ASN A 141 -5.42 38.88 20.35
N LYS A 142 -5.45 40.14 20.79
CA LYS A 142 -6.00 41.29 20.02
C LYS A 142 -5.15 41.71 18.81
N SER A 143 -3.94 41.16 18.61
CA SER A 143 -2.97 41.63 17.60
C SER A 143 -2.81 40.76 16.35
N ALA A 144 -3.56 39.65 16.19
CA ALA A 144 -3.38 38.73 15.07
C ALA A 144 -4.49 38.88 14.01
N HIS A 145 -4.23 39.70 12.98
CA HIS A 145 -5.00 39.61 11.74
C HIS A 145 -4.62 38.32 11.02
N SER A 146 -5.61 37.46 10.75
CA SER A 146 -5.56 36.10 10.17
C SER A 146 -5.19 34.95 11.13
N SER A 147 -6.22 34.20 11.55
CA SER A 147 -6.21 32.80 12.02
C SER A 147 -4.98 32.30 12.82
N GLY A 148 -4.67 32.91 13.95
CA GLY A 148 -3.56 32.47 14.81
C GLY A 148 -3.91 32.48 16.29
N HIS A 149 -4.36 31.35 16.83
CA HIS A 149 -4.20 31.09 18.26
C HIS A 149 -2.70 31.06 18.56
N ARG A 150 -2.27 31.79 19.61
CA ARG A 150 -0.86 31.90 20.02
C ARG A 150 -0.30 30.60 20.64
N LEU A 151 -1.10 29.52 20.64
CA LEU A 151 -0.70 28.21 21.08
C LEU A 151 -0.12 27.41 19.93
N GLU A 152 1.13 27.05 20.14
CA GLU A 152 1.86 26.11 19.33
C GLU A 152 1.20 24.72 19.38
N PRO A 153 1.12 23.97 18.26
CA PRO A 153 0.49 22.65 18.25
C PRO A 153 1.09 21.66 19.26
N THR A 154 2.43 21.65 19.46
CA THR A 154 3.07 20.89 20.55
C THR A 154 2.44 21.19 21.90
N HIS A 155 2.16 22.45 22.20
CA HIS A 155 1.64 22.85 23.52
C HIS A 155 0.24 22.27 23.74
N ILE A 156 -0.64 22.36 22.73
CA ILE A 156 -1.98 21.77 22.80
C ILE A 156 -1.88 20.26 22.94
N ASN A 157 -1.04 19.62 22.14
CA ASN A 157 -0.89 18.17 22.15
C ASN A 157 -0.34 17.64 23.48
N LEU A 158 0.64 18.35 24.08
CA LEU A 158 1.17 18.07 25.41
C LEU A 158 0.10 18.20 26.49
N ILE A 159 -0.69 19.27 26.48
CA ILE A 159 -1.77 19.50 27.46
C ILE A 159 -2.84 18.41 27.37
N VAL A 160 -3.27 18.07 26.16
CA VAL A 160 -4.26 17.00 25.91
C VAL A 160 -3.73 15.65 26.41
N SER A 161 -2.47 15.33 26.13
CA SER A 161 -1.80 14.12 26.63
C SER A 161 -1.69 14.09 28.17
N LEU A 162 -1.31 15.19 28.80
CA LEU A 162 -1.18 15.32 30.25
C LEU A 162 -2.53 15.19 30.95
N LEU A 163 -3.58 15.81 30.41
CA LEU A 163 -4.95 15.66 30.91
C LEU A 163 -5.42 14.21 30.86
N ASN A 164 -5.07 13.49 29.78
CA ASN A 164 -5.34 12.06 29.68
C ASN A 164 -4.50 11.22 30.67
N ALA A 165 -3.26 11.63 30.95
CA ALA A 165 -2.39 10.98 31.92
C ALA A 165 -2.93 11.13 33.36
N LEU A 166 -3.46 12.32 33.68
CA LEU A 166 -4.08 12.66 34.96
C LEU A 166 -5.48 12.09 35.16
N ARG A 167 -6.10 11.51 34.12
CA ARG A 167 -7.43 10.91 34.18
C ARG A 167 -7.45 9.68 35.09
N THR A 168 -8.32 9.70 36.10
CA THR A 168 -8.47 8.63 37.10
C THR A 168 -9.74 7.79 36.92
N ARG A 169 -10.73 8.28 36.16
CA ARG A 169 -12.05 7.65 35.99
C ARG A 169 -12.29 7.20 34.54
N PHE A 170 -12.89 6.04 34.35
CA PHE A 170 -13.12 5.42 33.03
C PHE A 170 -14.49 4.77 32.95
N ASN A 171 -15.09 4.77 31.75
CA ASN A 171 -16.41 4.18 31.54
C ASN A 171 -16.30 2.64 31.47
N PRO A 172 -17.04 1.86 32.29
CA PRO A 172 -16.95 0.40 32.32
C PRO A 172 -17.32 -0.30 31.01
N SER A 173 -18.12 0.31 30.11
CA SER A 173 -18.52 -0.29 28.84
C SER A 173 -17.41 -0.36 27.77
N LEU A 174 -16.26 0.30 28.00
CA LEU A 174 -15.12 0.36 27.08
C LEU A 174 -13.83 -0.25 27.69
N SER A 175 -13.97 -1.00 28.79
CA SER A 175 -12.93 -1.24 29.81
C SER A 175 -12.00 -2.44 29.61
N ASN A 176 -11.94 -3.10 28.44
CA ASN A 176 -11.07 -4.28 28.29
C ASN A 176 -9.56 -3.99 28.47
N ASN A 177 -9.15 -2.71 28.44
CA ASN A 177 -7.75 -2.27 28.51
C ASN A 177 -7.36 -1.59 29.83
N VAL A 178 -8.27 -1.47 30.80
CA VAL A 178 -8.02 -0.78 32.09
C VAL A 178 -8.11 -1.78 33.24
N HIS A 179 -7.03 -1.87 34.02
CA HIS A 179 -6.94 -2.76 35.18
C HIS A 179 -6.66 -1.95 36.46
N TYR A 180 -7.42 -2.22 37.51
CA TYR A 180 -7.24 -1.62 38.83
C TYR A 180 -6.53 -2.64 39.74
N ASP A 181 -5.33 -2.31 40.21
CA ASP A 181 -4.53 -3.12 41.14
C ASP A 181 -4.25 -2.31 42.42
N GLY A 182 -5.16 -2.42 43.39
CA GLY A 182 -5.13 -1.64 44.62
C GLY A 182 -5.23 -0.12 44.35
N ARG A 183 -4.09 0.58 44.50
CA ARG A 183 -3.98 2.04 44.25
C ARG A 183 -3.46 2.38 42.85
N ASN A 184 -3.10 1.36 42.06
CA ASN A 184 -2.60 1.54 40.71
C ASN A 184 -3.75 1.38 39.70
N VAL A 185 -3.85 2.34 38.80
CA VAL A 185 -4.67 2.25 37.59
C VAL A 185 -3.71 2.00 36.42
N ILE A 186 -3.81 0.82 35.83
CA ILE A 186 -2.96 0.38 34.72
C ILE A 186 -3.78 0.40 33.44
N ARG A 187 -3.31 1.15 32.45
CA ARG A 187 -3.87 1.17 31.10
C ARG A 187 -2.87 0.57 30.15
N ARG A 188 -3.27 -0.46 29.39
CA ARG A 188 -2.41 -1.12 28.42
C ARG A 188 -3.04 -1.11 27.04
N TYR A 189 -2.19 -0.91 26.05
CA TYR A 189 -2.54 -1.06 24.66
C TYR A 189 -1.46 -1.87 23.97
N ASN A 190 -1.87 -2.92 23.29
CA ASN A 190 -1.00 -3.69 22.45
C ASN A 190 -1.72 -3.94 21.13
N GLN A 191 -1.26 -3.26 20.09
CA GLN A 191 -1.77 -3.48 18.75
C GLN A 191 -0.61 -3.76 17.81
N ASN A 192 -0.64 -4.95 17.22
CA ASN A 192 0.00 -5.14 15.93
C ASN A 192 -0.97 -4.54 14.91
N VAL A 193 -0.65 -3.35 14.40
CA VAL A 193 -1.49 -2.73 13.37
C VAL A 193 -1.37 -3.63 12.15
N THR A 194 -2.39 -4.45 11.90
CA THR A 194 -2.50 -5.24 10.68
C THR A 194 -2.84 -4.28 9.55
N LEU A 195 -1.80 -3.60 9.05
CA LEU A 195 -1.81 -2.97 7.75
C LEU A 195 -2.16 -4.02 6.68
N PRO A 196 -2.77 -3.61 5.55
CA PRO A 196 -3.20 -4.50 4.48
C PRO A 196 -2.22 -5.62 4.19
N ASN A 197 -2.75 -6.75 3.70
CA ASN A 197 -2.02 -7.99 3.37
C ASN A 197 -1.06 -7.82 2.17
N SER A 198 -0.26 -6.75 2.15
CA SER A 198 0.82 -6.50 1.22
C SER A 198 2.19 -6.72 1.89
N LEU A 199 3.14 -7.36 1.22
CA LEU A 199 4.54 -7.41 1.68
C LEU A 199 5.27 -6.08 1.48
N LEU A 200 4.76 -5.21 0.61
CA LEU A 200 5.35 -3.91 0.33
C LEU A 200 4.98 -2.87 1.40
N SER A 201 3.94 -3.13 2.20
CA SER A 201 3.52 -2.27 3.31
C SER A 201 4.43 -2.42 4.53
N PRO A 202 4.56 -1.39 5.38
CA PRO A 202 5.31 -1.52 6.62
C PRO A 202 4.59 -2.46 7.59
N GLN A 203 5.35 -3.03 8.52
CA GLN A 203 4.80 -3.59 9.75
C GLN A 203 4.98 -2.56 10.86
N ILE A 204 3.86 -2.18 11.48
CA ILE A 204 3.82 -1.25 12.61
C ILE A 204 3.36 -2.02 13.84
N ASN A 205 4.21 -2.03 14.86
CA ASN A 205 3.83 -2.51 16.19
C ASN A 205 3.83 -1.31 17.14
N ASP A 206 2.70 -1.07 17.78
CA ASP A 206 2.51 -0.01 18.77
C ASP A 206 2.08 -0.63 20.09
N HIS A 207 2.90 -0.39 21.11
CA HIS A 207 2.65 -0.88 22.43
C HIS A 207 2.90 0.21 23.44
N TRP A 208 1.90 0.50 24.27
CA TRP A 208 2.03 1.46 25.35
C TRP A 208 1.36 1.00 26.63
N GLU A 209 1.88 1.50 27.74
CA GLU A 209 1.33 1.30 29.08
C GLU A 209 1.45 2.59 29.87
N ILE A 210 0.37 2.94 30.58
CA ILE A 210 0.34 4.05 31.53
C ILE A 210 -0.08 3.50 32.88
N VAL A 211 0.76 3.73 33.89
CA VAL A 211 0.52 3.37 35.29
C VAL A 211 0.34 4.65 36.09
N THR A 212 -0.85 4.80 36.67
CA THR A 212 -1.21 5.93 37.53
C THR A 212 -1.37 5.42 38.95
N HIS A 213 -0.60 5.95 39.90
CA HIS A 213 -0.77 5.63 41.31
C HIS A 213 -1.49 6.74 42.03
N LEU A 214 -2.58 6.37 42.70
CA LEU A 214 -3.48 7.28 43.37
C LEU A 214 -3.01 7.56 44.81
N GLU A 215 -3.24 8.77 45.29
CA GLU A 215 -3.12 9.13 46.71
C GLU A 215 -4.26 8.46 47.52
N ASN A 216 -4.26 8.61 48.86
CA ASN A 216 -5.24 7.96 49.74
C ASN A 216 -6.71 8.30 49.39
N ASP A 217 -6.95 9.47 48.81
CA ASP A 217 -8.29 9.96 48.46
C ASP A 217 -8.79 9.47 47.10
N HIS A 218 -8.04 8.57 46.42
CA HIS A 218 -8.37 7.92 45.14
C HIS A 218 -8.64 8.84 43.93
N ASP A 219 -8.79 10.15 44.11
CA ASP A 219 -9.11 11.10 43.04
C ASP A 219 -7.88 11.84 42.49
N ILE A 220 -6.75 11.84 43.21
CA ILE A 220 -5.53 12.56 42.85
C ILE A 220 -4.40 11.58 42.50
N PRO A 221 -3.77 11.70 41.33
CA PRO A 221 -2.61 10.89 40.97
C PRO A 221 -1.34 11.43 41.64
N LYS A 222 -0.70 10.62 42.50
CA LYS A 222 0.57 10.94 43.15
C LYS A 222 1.74 10.88 42.18
N TYR A 223 1.81 9.78 41.45
CA TYR A 223 2.80 9.54 40.41
C TYR A 223 2.14 8.90 39.19
N VAL A 224 2.53 9.36 38.00
CA VAL A 224 2.11 8.76 36.72
C VAL A 224 3.36 8.41 35.94
N THR A 225 3.45 7.18 35.47
CA THR A 225 4.53 6.75 34.58
C THR A 225 3.93 6.13 33.35
N GLY A 226 4.41 6.53 32.17
CA GLY A 226 3.99 5.92 30.92
C GLY A 226 5.19 5.60 30.04
N TRP A 227 5.06 4.55 29.23
CA TRP A 227 6.02 4.24 28.19
C TRP A 227 5.29 3.76 26.94
N GLN A 228 5.85 4.09 25.77
CA GLN A 228 5.33 3.66 24.47
C GLN A 228 6.49 3.26 23.57
N ASN A 229 6.26 2.21 22.81
CA ASN A 229 7.18 1.67 21.84
C ASN A 229 6.46 1.56 20.49
N VAL A 230 6.91 2.36 19.52
CA VAL A 230 6.40 2.34 18.15
C VAL A 230 7.51 1.91 17.20
N THR A 231 7.36 0.72 16.63
CA THR A 231 8.31 0.19 15.64
C THR A 231 7.69 0.21 14.26
N ILE A 232 8.33 0.89 13.31
CA ILE A 232 8.07 0.73 11.88
C ILE A 232 9.16 -0.17 11.29
N SER A 233 8.79 -1.21 10.56
CA SER A 233 9.74 -2.15 9.94
C SER A 233 9.29 -2.53 8.53
N SER A 234 10.26 -2.84 7.65
CA SER A 234 9.94 -3.44 6.36
C SER A 234 9.62 -4.93 6.54
N ARG A 235 8.50 -5.40 5.97
CA ARG A 235 8.16 -6.84 5.96
C ARG A 235 9.14 -7.66 5.12
N ILE A 236 9.66 -7.08 4.03
CA ILE A 236 10.65 -7.70 3.14
C ILE A 236 12.01 -7.86 3.82
N TYR A 237 12.42 -6.84 4.58
CA TYR A 237 13.72 -6.81 5.26
C TYR A 237 13.61 -6.23 6.69
N PRO A 238 13.26 -7.05 7.70
CA PRO A 238 12.98 -6.60 9.07
C PRO A 238 14.15 -5.94 9.80
N ILE A 239 15.39 -6.18 9.35
CA ILE A 239 16.56 -5.47 9.87
C ILE A 239 16.46 -3.97 9.57
N ALA A 240 15.79 -3.58 8.48
CA ALA A 240 15.43 -2.20 8.21
C ALA A 240 14.16 -1.83 8.97
N GLN A 241 14.40 -1.30 10.16
CA GLN A 241 13.36 -0.85 11.07
C GLN A 241 13.77 0.44 11.75
N SER A 242 12.78 1.14 12.29
CA SER A 242 13.00 2.20 13.24
C SER A 242 12.12 2.01 14.47
N LYS A 243 12.77 1.97 15.63
CA LYS A 243 12.13 1.84 16.94
C LYS A 243 12.14 3.20 17.63
N LEU A 244 10.97 3.74 17.89
CA LEU A 244 10.75 4.90 18.73
C LEU A 244 10.31 4.42 20.11
N PHE A 245 11.07 4.78 21.13
CA PHE A 245 10.72 4.56 22.52
C PHE A 245 10.51 5.91 23.18
N THR A 246 9.36 6.09 23.83
CA THR A 246 9.09 7.26 24.66
C THR A 246 8.76 6.80 26.07
N ARG A 247 9.20 7.59 27.06
CA ARG A 247 8.86 7.42 28.47
C ARG A 247 8.51 8.79 29.03
N PHE A 248 7.46 8.87 29.83
CA PHE A 248 7.19 10.06 30.63
C PHE A 248 6.97 9.71 32.11
N LYS A 249 7.27 10.67 32.97
CA LYS A 249 7.06 10.63 34.41
C LYS A 249 6.41 11.93 34.86
N LEU A 250 5.37 11.81 35.68
CA LEU A 250 4.71 12.91 36.36
C LEU A 250 4.73 12.64 37.87
N GLU A 251 5.17 13.59 38.67
CA GLU A 251 5.29 13.45 40.13
C GLU A 251 4.73 14.69 40.84
N LEU A 252 3.81 14.48 41.78
CA LEU A 252 3.25 15.55 42.62
C LEU A 252 4.32 16.06 43.60
N ARG A 253 4.65 17.35 43.54
CA ARG A 253 5.67 18.00 44.38
C ARG A 253 5.08 18.67 45.61
N SER A 254 4.02 19.44 45.42
CA SER A 254 3.37 20.19 46.48
C SER A 254 1.89 20.41 46.18
N GLU A 255 1.12 20.58 47.24
CA GLU A 255 -0.27 20.98 47.22
C GLU A 255 -0.39 22.29 48.00
N ASP A 256 -0.74 23.36 47.30
CA ASP A 256 -0.95 24.67 47.89
C ASP A 256 -2.45 24.89 48.07
N ALA A 257 -2.91 24.86 49.33
CA ALA A 257 -4.30 25.14 49.68
C ALA A 257 -4.57 26.65 49.68
N ASN A 258 -5.70 27.07 49.09
CA ASN A 258 -6.20 28.44 48.99
C ASN A 258 -5.57 29.34 47.91
N SER A 259 -5.88 29.08 46.64
CA SER A 259 -5.71 30.11 45.60
C SER A 259 -6.72 31.28 45.79
N ALA A 260 -6.27 32.51 45.58
CA ALA A 260 -7.15 33.70 45.67
C ALA A 260 -8.16 33.79 44.50
N THR A 261 -7.91 33.07 43.41
CA THR A 261 -8.70 33.02 42.17
C THR A 261 -9.97 32.18 42.31
N SER A 262 -9.87 31.00 42.91
CA SER A 262 -11.00 30.07 43.12
C SER A 262 -12.11 30.64 44.02
N ARG A 263 -11.74 31.39 45.07
CA ARG A 263 -12.71 32.02 46.00
C ARG A 263 -13.66 33.01 45.32
N LYS A 264 -13.23 33.67 44.23
CA LYS A 264 -14.06 34.62 43.46
C LYS A 264 -15.02 33.95 42.48
N LEU A 265 -14.72 32.70 42.08
CA LEU A 265 -15.40 31.97 41.01
C LEU A 265 -16.34 30.87 41.55
N PHE A 266 -16.11 30.37 42.76
CA PHE A 266 -16.93 29.36 43.42
C PHE A 266 -18.40 29.77 43.62
N GLU A 267 -18.71 31.07 43.70
CA GLU A 267 -20.07 31.59 43.89
C GLU A 267 -20.95 31.54 42.62
N MET A 268 -20.39 31.17 41.46
CA MET A 268 -21.09 31.20 40.17
C MET A 268 -21.94 29.93 39.95
N LYS A 269 -23.20 30.12 39.53
CA LYS A 269 -24.16 29.01 39.32
C LYS A 269 -24.05 28.32 37.96
N THR A 270 -23.46 28.96 36.95
CA THR A 270 -23.35 28.39 35.60
C THR A 270 -21.91 28.42 35.08
N PHE A 271 -21.58 27.45 34.23
CA PHE A 271 -20.29 27.36 33.56
C PHE A 271 -19.95 28.64 32.76
N SER A 272 -20.92 29.15 32.00
CA SER A 272 -20.75 30.35 31.17
C SER A 272 -20.44 31.60 32.00
N ASP A 273 -21.06 31.72 33.18
CA ASP A 273 -20.80 32.84 34.10
C ASP A 273 -19.40 32.73 34.73
N ALA A 274 -18.96 31.51 35.08
CA ALA A 274 -17.62 31.26 35.59
C ALA A 274 -16.54 31.58 34.54
N LEU A 275 -16.73 31.15 33.29
CA LEU A 275 -15.80 31.44 32.19
C LEU A 275 -15.72 32.95 31.89
N ARG A 276 -16.86 33.65 31.87
CA ARG A 276 -16.92 35.10 31.62
C ARG A 276 -16.26 35.89 32.75
N LYS A 277 -16.46 35.49 34.01
CA LYS A 277 -15.83 36.14 35.16
C LYS A 277 -14.32 35.90 35.20
N TYR A 278 -13.86 34.69 34.86
CA TYR A 278 -12.42 34.41 34.73
C TYR A 278 -11.79 35.25 33.61
N SER A 279 -12.46 35.34 32.45
CA SER A 279 -12.04 36.15 31.31
C SER A 279 -11.89 37.64 31.67
N ASN A 280 -12.84 38.20 32.44
CA ASN A 280 -12.84 39.62 32.82
C ASN A 280 -11.91 39.95 34.00
N ASP A 281 -11.88 39.11 35.04
CA ASP A 281 -11.24 39.44 36.32
C ASP A 281 -9.81 38.91 36.45
N VAL A 282 -9.42 37.89 35.68
CA VAL A 282 -8.13 37.20 35.81
C VAL A 282 -7.24 37.41 34.58
N VAL A 283 -7.79 37.31 33.37
CA VAL A 283 -7.01 37.36 32.12
C VAL A 283 -7.12 38.71 31.39
N ASP A 284 -8.19 39.47 31.64
CA ASP A 284 -8.54 40.72 30.93
C ASP A 284 -8.57 40.56 29.39
N GLN A 285 -8.95 39.35 28.92
CA GLN A 285 -9.06 38.97 27.52
C GLN A 285 -10.20 37.96 27.33
N GLU A 286 -10.89 38.02 26.19
CA GLU A 286 -11.89 37.01 25.81
C GLU A 286 -11.24 35.62 25.72
N MET A 287 -11.96 34.56 26.12
CA MET A 287 -11.48 33.18 25.99
C MET A 287 -12.14 32.53 24.77
N ASP A 288 -11.33 32.04 23.83
CA ASP A 288 -11.82 31.32 22.64
C ASP A 288 -11.75 29.79 22.88
N PRO A 289 -12.78 29.03 22.47
CA PRO A 289 -12.74 27.58 22.53
C PRO A 289 -11.79 27.00 21.46
N ILE A 290 -11.03 25.97 21.84
CA ILE A 290 -10.14 25.21 20.96
C ILE A 290 -10.63 23.76 20.87
N ASN A 291 -10.54 23.18 19.68
CA ASN A 291 -10.81 21.76 19.47
C ASN A 291 -9.83 20.90 20.29
N VAL A 292 -10.36 19.86 20.94
CA VAL A 292 -9.56 18.91 21.75
C VAL A 292 -8.72 17.98 20.88
N HIS A 293 -8.89 18.03 19.55
CA HIS A 293 -8.15 17.21 18.60
C HIS A 293 -6.70 17.65 18.48
N LEU A 294 -5.80 16.68 18.37
CA LEU A 294 -4.38 16.94 18.17
C LEU A 294 -4.16 17.62 16.82
N ILE A 295 -3.29 18.63 16.82
CA ILE A 295 -3.00 19.45 15.66
C ILE A 295 -1.62 19.06 15.15
N THR A 296 -1.54 18.73 13.86
CA THR A 296 -0.27 18.43 13.20
C THR A 296 0.55 19.71 13.02
N GLU A 297 1.86 19.63 13.28
CA GLU A 297 2.76 20.75 13.05
C GLU A 297 3.02 20.98 11.57
N LYS A 298 3.09 22.26 11.19
CA LYS A 298 3.56 22.63 9.86
C LYS A 298 5.08 22.43 9.84
N LYS A 299 5.55 21.45 9.07
CA LYS A 299 6.99 21.23 8.90
C LYS A 299 7.67 22.51 8.42
N PRO A 300 8.77 22.95 9.06
CA PRO A 300 9.61 23.95 8.45
C PRO A 300 10.11 23.40 7.13
N CYS A 301 10.01 24.21 6.10
CA CYS A 301 10.57 23.87 4.81
C CYS A 301 12.08 23.64 5.00
N GLN A 302 12.56 22.43 4.70
CA GLN A 302 13.99 22.11 4.84
C GLN A 302 14.78 22.82 3.73
N PRO A 303 16.02 23.28 3.96
CA PRO A 303 16.77 24.09 3.00
C PRO A 303 16.92 23.47 1.60
N HIS A 304 16.89 22.13 1.48
CA HIS A 304 16.97 21.43 0.19
C HIS A 304 15.61 21.20 -0.51
N TYR A 305 14.51 21.46 0.18
CA TYR A 305 13.14 21.33 -0.34
C TYR A 305 12.43 22.69 -0.42
N CYS A 306 13.13 23.79 -0.15
CA CYS A 306 12.63 25.14 -0.30
C CYS A 306 13.08 25.76 -1.62
N GLY A 307 12.22 26.58 -2.20
CA GLY A 307 12.46 27.22 -3.48
C GLY A 307 11.44 26.79 -4.53
N ASN A 308 11.60 27.29 -5.75
CA ASN A 308 10.68 27.01 -6.84
C ASN A 308 10.97 25.65 -7.47
N LEU A 309 9.95 25.03 -8.06
CA LEU A 309 10.08 23.73 -8.74
C LEU A 309 11.14 23.79 -9.85
N ALA A 310 11.26 24.94 -10.52
CA ALA A 310 12.27 25.18 -11.55
C ALA A 310 13.70 24.98 -11.04
N ASP A 311 14.02 25.59 -9.89
CA ASP A 311 15.35 25.58 -9.29
C ASP A 311 15.70 24.16 -8.79
N PHE A 312 14.72 23.49 -8.17
CA PHE A 312 14.88 22.10 -7.73
C PHE A 312 15.22 21.16 -8.88
N LEU A 313 14.51 21.30 -10.02
CA LEU A 313 14.73 20.48 -11.20
C LEU A 313 16.08 20.77 -11.85
N THR A 314 16.54 22.04 -11.89
CA THR A 314 17.87 22.36 -12.43
C THR A 314 19.00 21.79 -11.57
N ASP A 315 18.87 21.84 -10.24
CA ASP A 315 19.88 21.34 -9.32
C ASP A 315 20.03 19.82 -9.37
N HIS A 316 18.95 19.10 -9.66
CA HIS A 316 18.90 17.65 -9.68
C HIS A 316 18.81 17.05 -11.11
N ALA A 317 18.90 17.86 -12.16
CA ALA A 317 18.70 17.43 -13.55
C ALA A 317 19.57 16.22 -13.93
N SER A 318 20.86 16.26 -13.60
CA SER A 318 21.80 15.15 -13.89
C SER A 318 21.45 13.82 -13.18
N GLN A 319 20.76 13.88 -12.04
CA GLN A 319 20.32 12.69 -11.30
C GLN A 319 18.91 12.23 -11.69
N LEU A 320 18.14 13.11 -12.34
CA LEU A 320 16.80 12.83 -12.86
C LEU A 320 16.82 12.42 -14.34
N SER A 321 17.95 12.57 -15.02
CA SER A 321 18.16 12.15 -16.40
C SER A 321 18.03 10.64 -16.53
N GLU A 322 17.15 10.21 -17.42
CA GLU A 322 16.90 8.80 -17.72
C GLU A 322 18.14 8.15 -18.37
N ASP A 323 18.68 8.78 -19.41
CA ASP A 323 19.80 8.23 -20.20
C ASP A 323 21.05 7.90 -19.37
N SER A 324 21.28 8.65 -18.29
CA SER A 324 22.46 8.51 -17.45
C SER A 324 22.24 7.68 -16.18
N SER A 325 21.00 7.57 -15.71
CA SER A 325 20.73 7.09 -14.35
C SER A 325 19.55 6.12 -14.19
N LEU A 326 18.82 5.79 -15.26
CA LEU A 326 17.74 4.79 -15.21
C LEU A 326 18.23 3.44 -14.65
N ALA A 327 17.37 2.75 -13.91
CA ALA A 327 17.67 1.49 -13.24
C ALA A 327 18.86 1.57 -12.25
N THR A 328 19.17 2.76 -11.71
CA THR A 328 20.16 2.94 -10.63
C THR A 328 19.52 3.36 -9.31
N THR A 329 20.26 3.24 -8.20
CA THR A 329 19.84 3.76 -6.90
C THR A 329 19.89 5.28 -6.85
N LYS A 330 20.65 5.93 -7.74
CA LYS A 330 20.75 7.40 -7.84
C LYS A 330 19.42 8.02 -8.29
N ILE A 331 18.85 7.51 -9.39
CA ILE A 331 17.52 7.95 -9.87
C ILE A 331 16.46 7.70 -8.79
N GLY A 332 16.55 6.57 -8.09
CA GLY A 332 15.65 6.27 -6.97
C GLY A 332 15.68 7.32 -5.86
N VAL A 333 16.87 7.75 -5.45
CA VAL A 333 17.01 8.81 -4.44
C VAL A 333 16.50 10.16 -4.96
N ALA A 334 16.82 10.52 -6.21
CA ALA A 334 16.41 11.79 -6.81
C ALA A 334 14.89 11.87 -7.00
N TYR A 335 14.27 10.80 -7.48
CA TYR A 335 12.83 10.67 -7.65
C TYR A 335 12.09 10.77 -6.31
N LEU A 336 12.55 10.06 -5.26
CA LEU A 336 11.94 10.16 -3.93
C LEU A 336 12.06 11.57 -3.34
N LYS A 337 13.18 12.27 -3.59
CA LYS A 337 13.32 13.69 -3.23
C LYS A 337 12.31 14.57 -3.98
N LEU A 338 12.10 14.34 -5.28
CA LEU A 338 11.13 15.08 -6.07
C LEU A 338 9.70 14.86 -5.57
N ILE A 339 9.32 13.62 -5.25
CA ILE A 339 8.01 13.33 -4.63
C ILE A 339 7.87 14.03 -3.28
N ASN A 340 8.90 13.99 -2.44
CA ASN A 340 8.89 14.72 -1.16
C ASN A 340 8.71 16.22 -1.38
N TYR A 341 9.45 16.81 -2.33
CA TYR A 341 9.32 18.21 -2.71
C TYR A 341 7.89 18.55 -3.13
N ILE A 342 7.28 17.75 -4.02
CA ILE A 342 5.90 17.98 -4.50
C ILE A 342 4.90 17.96 -3.34
N ARG A 343 5.06 17.02 -2.40
CA ARG A 343 4.14 16.88 -1.27
C ARG A 343 4.34 17.95 -0.19
N THR A 344 5.57 18.33 0.09
CA THR A 344 5.86 19.38 1.08
C THR A 344 5.43 20.76 0.58
N ASN A 345 5.54 21.01 -0.72
CA ASN A 345 5.21 22.30 -1.34
C ASN A 345 3.84 22.30 -2.04
N SER A 346 2.95 21.36 -1.72
CA SER A 346 1.66 21.15 -2.41
C SER A 346 0.85 22.44 -2.61
N ALA A 347 0.76 23.28 -1.58
CA ALA A 347 0.01 24.54 -1.64
C ALA A 347 0.61 25.59 -2.59
N SER A 348 1.92 25.50 -2.90
CA SER A 348 2.62 26.42 -3.79
C SER A 348 2.69 25.95 -5.24
N ILE A 349 2.37 24.67 -5.49
CA ILE A 349 2.47 24.08 -6.83
C ILE A 349 1.24 24.44 -7.65
N SER A 350 1.44 25.33 -8.63
CA SER A 350 0.39 25.75 -9.55
C SER A 350 0.43 24.95 -10.86
N ARG A 351 -0.76 24.70 -11.45
CA ARG A 351 -0.90 24.07 -12.78
C ARG A 351 -0.08 24.79 -13.85
N LYS A 352 -0.04 26.12 -13.80
CA LYS A 352 0.68 26.96 -14.76
C LYS A 352 2.19 26.76 -14.67
N ASP A 353 2.73 26.63 -13.46
CA ASP A 353 4.18 26.49 -13.28
C ASP A 353 4.66 25.09 -13.65
N VAL A 354 3.91 24.05 -13.27
CA VAL A 354 4.18 22.67 -13.72
C VAL A 354 4.11 22.58 -15.25
N GLY A 355 3.06 23.17 -15.86
CA GLY A 355 2.91 23.19 -17.32
C GLY A 355 4.05 23.91 -18.05
N LYS A 356 4.63 24.98 -17.46
CA LYS A 356 5.83 25.64 -18.01
C LYS A 356 7.05 24.72 -17.96
N GLN A 357 7.27 24.00 -16.86
CA GLN A 357 8.39 23.08 -16.73
C GLN A 357 8.26 21.90 -17.71
N LEU A 358 7.06 21.32 -17.85
CA LEU A 358 6.79 20.26 -18.83
C LEU A 358 7.15 20.72 -20.25
N LYS A 359 6.69 21.91 -20.66
CA LYS A 359 7.03 22.49 -21.97
C LYS A 359 8.54 22.74 -22.16
N LYS A 360 9.23 23.17 -21.10
CA LYS A 360 10.69 23.42 -21.14
C LYS A 360 11.46 22.12 -21.34
N TYR A 361 11.25 21.13 -20.49
CA TYR A 361 11.99 19.87 -20.54
C TYR A 361 11.60 19.01 -21.74
N PHE A 362 10.36 19.11 -22.25
CA PHE A 362 9.98 18.44 -23.49
C PHE A 362 10.78 18.95 -24.70
N LYS A 363 10.99 20.27 -24.81
CA LYS A 363 11.78 20.86 -25.90
C LYS A 363 13.26 20.48 -25.83
N ASN A 364 13.80 20.37 -24.62
CA ASN A 364 15.21 20.07 -24.38
C ASN A 364 15.48 18.57 -24.11
N ARG A 365 14.50 17.68 -24.37
CA ARG A 365 14.56 16.27 -23.95
C ARG A 365 15.83 15.53 -24.40
N HIS A 366 16.31 15.81 -25.61
CA HIS A 366 17.51 15.20 -26.18
C HIS A 366 18.83 15.78 -25.64
N GLN A 367 18.80 16.95 -24.98
CA GLN A 367 19.99 17.62 -24.44
C GLN A 367 20.16 17.37 -22.93
N ASP A 368 19.03 17.32 -22.19
CA ASP A 368 19.04 17.16 -20.74
C ASP A 368 18.98 15.68 -20.29
N GLY A 369 19.11 14.74 -21.23
CA GLY A 369 19.06 13.29 -20.96
C GLY A 369 17.70 12.81 -20.46
N ASP A 370 16.63 13.38 -21.04
CA ASP A 370 15.21 13.07 -20.83
C ASP A 370 14.64 13.18 -19.39
N VAL A 371 14.99 14.25 -18.68
CA VAL A 371 14.39 14.61 -17.38
C VAL A 371 12.86 14.77 -17.45
N PHE A 372 12.33 15.10 -18.62
CA PHE A 372 10.90 15.27 -18.87
C PHE A 372 10.10 14.02 -18.48
N ILE A 373 10.58 12.84 -18.84
CA ILE A 373 9.89 11.59 -18.58
C ILE A 373 9.91 11.25 -17.08
N THR A 374 11.05 11.40 -16.41
CA THR A 374 11.14 11.24 -14.94
C THR A 374 10.21 12.20 -14.20
N LEU A 375 10.02 13.43 -14.71
CA LEU A 375 9.07 14.39 -14.14
C LEU A 375 7.62 13.92 -14.30
N LEU A 376 7.25 13.37 -15.46
CA LEU A 376 5.92 12.78 -15.68
C LEU A 376 5.68 11.58 -14.75
N ASP A 377 6.65 10.67 -14.63
CA ASP A 377 6.60 9.54 -13.70
C ASP A 377 6.42 10.01 -12.25
N ALA A 378 7.07 11.12 -11.86
CA ALA A 378 6.97 11.69 -10.52
C ALA A 378 5.62 12.38 -10.28
N ILE A 379 5.03 13.01 -11.31
CA ILE A 379 3.66 13.56 -11.24
C ILE A 379 2.68 12.41 -11.02
N ALA A 380 2.76 11.35 -11.82
CA ALA A 380 1.93 10.14 -11.67
C ALA A 380 2.12 9.47 -10.29
N GLY A 381 3.35 9.43 -9.76
CA GLY A 381 3.65 8.90 -8.42
C GLY A 381 3.19 9.79 -7.27
N SER A 382 3.26 11.11 -7.42
CA SER A 382 2.82 12.06 -6.40
C SER A 382 1.30 12.11 -6.26
N ARG A 383 0.58 11.84 -7.36
CA ARG A 383 -0.88 12.00 -7.50
C ARG A 383 -1.37 13.41 -7.11
N HIS A 384 -0.51 14.42 -7.16
CA HIS A 384 -0.88 15.78 -6.79
C HIS A 384 -1.89 16.37 -7.78
N GLY A 385 -3.05 16.85 -7.31
CA GLY A 385 -4.16 17.25 -8.18
C GLY A 385 -3.80 18.25 -9.28
N GLU A 386 -3.20 19.40 -8.93
CA GLU A 386 -2.83 20.41 -9.94
C GLU A 386 -1.72 19.98 -10.88
N ALA A 387 -0.82 19.10 -10.41
CA ALA A 387 0.27 18.59 -11.24
C ALA A 387 -0.26 17.54 -12.23
N MET A 388 -1.19 16.70 -11.77
CA MET A 388 -1.90 15.73 -12.60
C MET A 388 -2.69 16.46 -13.70
N MET A 389 -3.47 17.49 -13.35
CA MET A 389 -4.18 18.30 -14.34
C MET A 389 -3.24 19.00 -15.33
N ALA A 390 -2.08 19.47 -14.88
CA ALA A 390 -1.07 20.04 -15.78
C ALA A 390 -0.52 19.00 -16.77
N ALA A 391 -0.28 17.75 -16.33
CA ALA A 391 0.15 16.66 -17.19
C ALA A 391 -0.95 16.24 -18.18
N PHE A 392 -2.21 16.14 -17.74
CA PHE A 392 -3.36 15.87 -18.60
C PHE A 392 -3.52 16.92 -19.70
N ASN A 393 -3.46 18.21 -19.33
CA ASN A 393 -3.55 19.32 -20.29
C ASN A 393 -2.36 19.37 -21.25
N PHE A 394 -1.19 18.87 -20.83
CA PHE A 394 0.00 18.84 -21.67
C PHE A 394 -0.03 17.67 -22.67
N LEU A 395 -0.37 16.47 -22.20
CA LEU A 395 -0.34 15.26 -23.03
C LEU A 395 -1.52 15.18 -23.99
N ASP A 396 -2.70 15.65 -23.59
CA ASP A 396 -3.97 15.47 -24.34
C ASP A 396 -4.11 14.03 -24.85
N LEU A 397 -4.40 13.10 -23.94
CA LEU A 397 -4.34 11.65 -24.16
C LEU A 397 -5.09 11.17 -25.41
N THR A 398 -6.18 11.86 -25.80
CA THR A 398 -6.98 11.50 -26.98
C THR A 398 -6.33 11.93 -28.30
N LYS A 399 -5.41 12.89 -28.27
CA LYS A 399 -4.73 13.47 -29.44
C LYS A 399 -3.24 13.14 -29.51
N CYS A 400 -2.73 12.22 -28.69
CA CYS A 400 -1.34 11.78 -28.78
C CYS A 400 -1.06 11.22 -30.19
N SER A 401 -0.09 11.83 -30.89
CA SER A 401 0.37 11.37 -32.19
C SER A 401 1.28 10.16 -32.05
N GLU A 402 1.65 9.52 -33.16
CA GLU A 402 2.52 8.34 -33.18
C GLU A 402 3.86 8.60 -32.44
N ASP A 403 4.44 9.79 -32.59
CA ASP A 403 5.69 10.23 -31.93
C ASP A 403 5.58 10.46 -30.41
N SER A 404 4.37 10.60 -29.87
CA SER A 404 4.12 10.85 -28.44
C SER A 404 3.34 9.73 -27.75
N ALA A 405 2.93 8.71 -28.50
CA ALA A 405 2.16 7.58 -27.99
C ALA A 405 2.87 6.84 -26.84
N ASP A 406 4.18 6.60 -26.97
CA ASP A 406 4.97 5.89 -25.95
C ASP A 406 5.04 6.68 -24.62
N ILE A 407 5.09 8.01 -24.71
CA ILE A 407 5.07 8.92 -23.55
C ILE A 407 3.70 8.84 -22.85
N CYS A 408 2.62 8.90 -23.63
CA CYS A 408 1.25 8.81 -23.12
C CYS A 408 0.99 7.43 -22.48
N GLU A 409 1.46 6.35 -23.10
CA GLU A 409 1.39 4.99 -22.57
C GLU A 409 2.16 4.85 -21.26
N ARG A 410 3.38 5.37 -21.18
CA ARG A 410 4.17 5.35 -19.94
C ARG A 410 3.49 6.09 -18.80
N PHE A 411 2.97 7.28 -19.05
CA PHE A 411 2.23 8.05 -18.04
C PHE A 411 0.99 7.30 -17.51
N LEU A 412 0.27 6.64 -18.43
CA LEU A 412 -0.88 5.79 -18.10
C LEU A 412 -0.44 4.61 -17.21
N VAL A 413 0.61 3.88 -17.58
CA VAL A 413 1.13 2.74 -16.80
C VAL A 413 1.66 3.19 -15.44
N ALA A 414 2.40 4.30 -15.36
CA ALA A 414 2.87 4.82 -14.08
C ALA A 414 1.69 5.16 -13.16
N THR A 415 0.62 5.77 -13.69
CA THR A 415 -0.57 6.13 -12.92
C THR A 415 -1.35 4.91 -12.43
N SER A 416 -1.47 3.85 -13.24
CA SER A 416 -2.18 2.63 -12.82
C SER A 416 -1.43 1.90 -11.71
N ILE A 417 -0.10 1.83 -11.80
CA ILE A 417 0.70 1.17 -10.77
C ILE A 417 0.70 2.00 -9.47
N THR A 418 0.75 3.33 -9.53
CA THR A 418 0.73 4.18 -8.34
C THR A 418 -0.62 4.16 -7.63
N ALA A 419 -1.71 3.96 -8.35
CA ALA A 419 -3.03 3.80 -7.78
C ALA A 419 -3.16 2.48 -6.99
N ILE A 420 -2.71 1.35 -7.55
CA ILE A 420 -2.75 0.07 -6.82
C ILE A 420 -1.79 0.07 -5.62
N THR A 421 -0.64 0.74 -5.72
CA THR A 421 0.29 0.82 -4.60
C THR A 421 -0.29 1.67 -3.48
N SER A 422 -0.98 2.77 -3.78
CA SER A 422 -1.75 3.51 -2.78
C SER A 422 -2.86 2.67 -2.13
N ALA A 423 -3.58 1.85 -2.91
CA ALA A 423 -4.64 1.00 -2.40
C ALA A 423 -4.11 -0.08 -1.45
N ASN A 424 -3.01 -0.73 -1.83
CA ASN A 424 -2.33 -1.78 -1.07
C ASN A 424 -1.67 -1.29 0.23
N MET A 425 -1.53 0.03 0.41
CA MET A 425 -0.96 0.65 1.61
C MET A 425 -2.05 1.09 2.61
N GLY A 426 -3.33 1.02 2.21
CA GLY A 426 -4.48 1.44 3.00
C GLY A 426 -4.63 2.97 3.11
N SER A 427 -5.53 3.42 3.99
CA SER A 427 -5.68 4.85 4.32
C SER A 427 -4.48 5.35 5.14
N SER A 428 -3.32 5.41 4.51
CA SER A 428 -2.25 6.30 4.95
C SER A 428 -2.78 7.75 4.94
N TYR A 429 -2.16 8.66 5.69
CA TYR A 429 -2.36 10.09 5.50
C TYR A 429 -1.88 10.43 4.09
N ILE A 430 -2.78 10.29 3.11
CA ILE A 430 -2.63 10.78 1.76
C ILE A 430 -2.40 12.29 1.96
N ALA A 431 -1.27 12.81 1.49
CA ALA A 431 -0.98 14.25 1.59
C ALA A 431 -2.23 15.02 1.16
N GLU A 432 -2.60 16.10 1.86
CA GLU A 432 -3.89 16.80 1.74
C GLU A 432 -4.34 17.14 0.30
N HIS A 433 -3.43 17.09 -0.67
CA HIS A 433 -3.62 17.37 -2.10
C HIS A 433 -3.33 16.20 -3.06
N SER A 434 -3.15 14.98 -2.57
CA SER A 434 -2.99 13.79 -3.42
C SER A 434 -4.33 13.11 -3.70
N LEU A 435 -4.60 12.84 -4.98
CA LEU A 435 -5.86 12.28 -5.46
C LEU A 435 -6.01 10.84 -5.00
N SER A 436 -7.11 10.53 -4.32
CA SER A 436 -7.47 9.15 -3.95
C SER A 436 -7.71 8.27 -5.20
N PRO A 437 -7.64 6.93 -5.08
CA PRO A 437 -8.01 6.04 -6.20
C PRO A 437 -9.40 6.33 -6.78
N GLU A 438 -10.36 6.75 -5.94
CA GLU A 438 -11.69 7.20 -6.38
C GLU A 438 -11.62 8.44 -7.27
N GLN A 439 -10.92 9.48 -6.83
CA GLN A 439 -10.75 10.72 -7.61
C GLN A 439 -9.98 10.48 -8.92
N LEU A 440 -9.06 9.52 -8.94
CA LEU A 440 -8.41 9.10 -10.19
C LEU A 440 -9.41 8.46 -11.15
N VAL A 441 -10.30 7.59 -10.69
CA VAL A 441 -11.37 7.04 -11.55
C VAL A 441 -12.26 8.16 -12.09
N GLU A 442 -12.65 9.14 -11.27
CA GLU A 442 -13.45 10.28 -11.71
C GLU A 442 -12.71 11.18 -12.72
N LEU A 443 -11.38 11.32 -12.59
CA LEU A 443 -10.55 12.08 -13.54
C LEU A 443 -10.46 11.40 -14.92
N PHE A 444 -10.32 10.08 -14.96
CA PHE A 444 -10.17 9.34 -16.22
C PHE A 444 -11.49 8.96 -16.87
N TYR A 445 -12.57 8.82 -16.10
CA TYR A 445 -13.89 8.40 -16.61
C TYR A 445 -14.44 9.26 -17.76
N PRO A 446 -14.37 10.61 -17.75
CA PRO A 446 -14.87 11.43 -18.86
C PRO A 446 -14.30 11.04 -20.24
N LEU A 447 -13.05 10.55 -20.29
CA LEU A 447 -12.39 10.14 -21.52
C LEU A 447 -13.03 8.91 -22.17
N THR A 448 -13.83 8.11 -21.45
CA THR A 448 -14.57 6.99 -22.06
C THR A 448 -15.65 7.44 -23.03
N THR A 449 -16.07 8.72 -22.95
CA THR A 449 -17.06 9.30 -23.87
C THR A 449 -16.44 9.88 -25.14
N SER A 450 -15.10 9.99 -25.20
CA SER A 450 -14.41 10.44 -26.41
C SER A 450 -14.52 9.39 -27.52
N THR A 451 -15.03 9.81 -28.68
CA THR A 451 -15.26 8.93 -29.84
C THR A 451 -14.06 8.85 -30.79
N LYS A 452 -13.03 9.68 -30.60
CA LYS A 452 -11.86 9.73 -31.50
C LYS A 452 -10.56 9.75 -30.70
N TRP A 453 -9.78 8.69 -30.88
CA TRP A 453 -8.40 8.57 -30.40
C TRP A 453 -7.48 8.69 -31.61
N ALA A 454 -6.40 9.45 -31.49
CA ALA A 454 -5.41 9.62 -32.55
C ALA A 454 -4.55 8.36 -32.75
N ASP A 455 -4.25 7.63 -31.67
CA ASP A 455 -3.50 6.37 -31.68
C ASP A 455 -4.23 5.30 -30.85
N GLU A 456 -4.46 4.13 -31.45
CA GLU A 456 -5.14 2.99 -30.83
C GLU A 456 -4.32 2.37 -29.68
N ARG A 457 -2.98 2.47 -29.70
CA ARG A 457 -2.12 1.98 -28.61
C ARG A 457 -2.44 2.69 -27.30
N VAL A 458 -2.63 4.01 -27.37
CA VAL A 458 -2.97 4.84 -26.21
C VAL A 458 -4.38 4.54 -25.72
N LYS A 459 -5.33 4.31 -26.64
CA LYS A 459 -6.70 3.87 -26.31
C LYS A 459 -6.69 2.53 -25.56
N HIS A 460 -5.92 1.56 -26.03
CA HIS A 460 -5.75 0.26 -25.39
C HIS A 460 -5.10 0.41 -24.00
N ALA A 461 -4.00 1.15 -23.89
CA ALA A 461 -3.35 1.43 -22.61
C ALA A 461 -4.33 2.07 -21.62
N PHE A 462 -5.14 3.04 -22.05
CA PHE A 462 -6.17 3.68 -21.25
C PHE A 462 -7.24 2.69 -20.73
N ALA A 463 -7.66 1.72 -21.55
CA ALA A 463 -8.58 0.69 -21.09
C ALA A 463 -7.96 -0.17 -19.97
N LEU A 464 -6.70 -0.59 -20.13
CA LEU A 464 -5.97 -1.38 -19.13
C LEU A 464 -5.74 -0.58 -17.83
N THR A 465 -5.43 0.72 -17.92
CA THR A 465 -5.29 1.56 -16.73
C THR A 465 -6.61 1.73 -16.00
N LEU A 466 -7.70 1.99 -16.71
CA LEU A 466 -9.02 2.14 -16.11
C LEU A 466 -9.48 0.85 -15.40
N GLY A 467 -9.18 -0.32 -15.98
CA GLY A 467 -9.39 -1.61 -15.31
C GLY A 467 -8.59 -1.73 -14.00
N THR A 468 -7.32 -1.33 -14.01
CA THR A 468 -6.46 -1.33 -12.82
C THR A 468 -6.94 -0.32 -11.76
N LEU A 469 -7.39 0.87 -12.18
CA LEU A 469 -7.95 1.88 -11.28
C LEU A 469 -9.19 1.37 -10.56
N LEU A 470 -10.08 0.65 -11.27
CA LEU A 470 -11.23 -0.01 -10.65
C LEU A 470 -10.83 -1.04 -9.59
N HIS A 471 -9.82 -1.87 -9.89
CA HIS A 471 -9.30 -2.82 -8.92
C HIS A 471 -8.69 -2.11 -7.69
N SER A 472 -7.90 -1.06 -7.92
CA SER A 472 -7.30 -0.26 -6.84
C SER A 472 -8.35 0.39 -5.95
N TYR A 473 -9.47 0.86 -6.51
CA TYR A 473 -10.57 1.40 -5.72
C TYR A 473 -11.21 0.32 -4.82
N GLN A 474 -11.42 -0.89 -5.34
CA GLN A 474 -11.99 -1.98 -4.54
C GLN A 474 -11.08 -2.34 -3.36
N GLU A 475 -9.78 -2.43 -3.61
CA GLU A 475 -8.77 -2.69 -2.57
C GLU A 475 -8.70 -1.56 -1.54
N PHE A 476 -8.82 -0.32 -1.99
CA PHE A 476 -8.87 0.82 -1.09
C PHE A 476 -10.09 0.74 -0.14
N VAL A 477 -11.28 0.41 -0.68
CA VAL A 477 -12.52 0.30 0.10
C VAL A 477 -12.51 -0.91 1.04
N THR A 478 -11.93 -2.04 0.66
CA THR A 478 -11.77 -3.19 1.55
C THR A 478 -10.84 -2.84 2.72
N ASN A 479 -9.70 -2.22 2.43
CA ASN A 479 -8.71 -1.83 3.43
C ASN A 479 -9.23 -0.74 4.38
N GLU A 480 -10.02 0.23 3.89
CA GLU A 480 -10.63 1.28 4.72
C GLU A 480 -11.60 0.69 5.76
N LYS A 481 -12.41 -0.32 5.37
CA LYS A 481 -13.34 -1.01 6.28
C LYS A 481 -12.61 -1.76 7.39
N GLU A 482 -11.45 -2.35 7.11
CA GLU A 482 -10.62 -3.00 8.14
C GLU A 482 -10.02 -1.97 9.10
N LEU A 483 -9.59 -0.82 8.58
CA LEU A 483 -8.98 0.24 9.39
C LEU A 483 -9.99 0.92 10.33
N ILE A 484 -11.24 1.14 9.90
CA ILE A 484 -12.31 1.68 10.75
C ILE A 484 -12.59 0.76 11.95
N LYS A 485 -12.54 -0.57 11.77
CA LYS A 485 -12.68 -1.51 12.89
C LYS A 485 -11.54 -1.36 13.92
N SER A 486 -10.35 -0.98 13.47
CA SER A 486 -9.16 -0.79 14.30
C SER A 486 -9.09 0.58 14.99
N SER A 487 -9.70 1.62 14.40
CA SER A 487 -9.65 3.00 14.91
C SER A 487 -10.61 3.28 16.07
N HIS A 488 -11.64 2.45 16.26
CA HIS A 488 -12.55 2.53 17.41
C HIS A 488 -11.83 2.41 18.76
N ILE A 489 -10.59 1.89 18.82
CA ILE A 489 -9.83 1.75 20.07
C ILE A 489 -9.07 3.04 20.43
N TYR A 490 -8.70 3.87 19.44
CA TYR A 490 -8.07 5.18 19.64
C TYR A 490 -9.08 6.29 19.99
N ALA A 491 -10.35 6.11 19.59
CA ALA A 491 -11.44 7.06 19.82
C ALA A 491 -11.68 7.36 21.31
N ASP A 492 -11.38 6.42 22.20
CA ASP A 492 -11.50 6.60 23.65
C ASP A 492 -10.31 7.30 24.31
N THR A 493 -9.19 7.42 23.59
CA THR A 493 -7.94 8.08 24.02
C THR A 493 -7.70 9.44 23.38
N LEU A 494 -8.78 10.16 23.02
CA LEU A 494 -8.79 11.53 22.43
C LEU A 494 -8.51 11.62 20.92
N ILE A 495 -8.50 10.50 20.20
CA ILE A 495 -8.07 10.49 18.79
C ILE A 495 -9.11 9.78 17.93
N THR A 496 -9.96 10.55 17.26
CA THR A 496 -10.31 10.15 15.90
C THR A 496 -9.04 10.37 15.08
N PRO A 497 -8.48 9.36 14.38
CA PRO A 497 -7.52 9.67 13.33
C PRO A 497 -8.21 10.72 12.45
N HIS A 498 -7.56 11.84 12.17
CA HIS A 498 -8.08 12.70 11.11
C HIS A 498 -8.10 11.80 9.88
N SER A 499 -9.28 11.28 9.54
CA SER A 499 -9.58 10.99 8.16
C SER A 499 -9.49 12.36 7.53
N SER A 500 -8.29 12.71 7.05
CA SER A 500 -8.09 13.90 6.24
C SER A 500 -9.27 13.89 5.27
N PRO A 501 -10.20 14.87 5.34
CA PRO A 501 -11.18 14.99 4.30
C PRO A 501 -10.32 15.21 3.07
N SER A 502 -10.23 14.21 2.19
CA SER A 502 -9.64 14.36 0.88
C SER A 502 -10.31 15.60 0.32
N LEU A 503 -9.59 16.73 0.29
CA LEU A 503 -10.17 17.97 -0.16
C LEU A 503 -10.62 17.65 -1.59
N TYR A 504 -11.91 17.75 -1.84
CA TYR A 504 -12.44 17.46 -3.16
C TYR A 504 -11.89 18.56 -4.06
N ILE A 505 -10.84 18.24 -4.81
CA ILE A 505 -10.34 19.12 -5.85
C ILE A 505 -11.41 19.04 -6.94
N ASP A 506 -12.08 20.17 -7.20
CA ASP A 506 -13.07 20.25 -8.27
C ASP A 506 -12.34 19.98 -9.60
N VAL A 507 -12.61 18.81 -10.17
CA VAL A 507 -12.03 18.35 -11.44
C VAL A 507 -12.77 18.96 -12.65
N SER A 508 -13.82 19.77 -12.42
CA SER A 508 -14.58 20.40 -13.51
C SER A 508 -13.84 21.58 -14.15
N GLU A 509 -13.90 21.68 -15.49
CA GLU A 509 -13.20 22.68 -16.33
C GLU A 509 -13.78 24.11 -16.24
N HIS A 510 -14.30 24.55 -15.09
CA HIS A 510 -14.81 25.91 -15.00
C HIS A 510 -13.71 26.92 -14.62
N ASP A 511 -13.26 27.64 -15.65
CA ASP A 511 -12.41 28.82 -15.54
C ASP A 511 -12.92 29.79 -14.46
N GLY A 512 -11.98 30.31 -13.68
CA GLY A 512 -12.26 30.97 -12.43
C GLY A 512 -13.20 32.18 -12.53
N GLN A 513 -14.12 32.24 -11.57
CA GLN A 513 -14.51 33.46 -10.86
C GLN A 513 -15.29 33.09 -9.58
N ASN A 514 -14.93 33.74 -8.46
CA ASN A 514 -15.51 33.64 -7.12
C ASN A 514 -15.07 32.46 -6.22
N VAL A 515 -13.79 32.45 -5.84
CA VAL A 515 -13.34 31.83 -4.59
C VAL A 515 -13.74 32.75 -3.44
N GLY A 516 -14.88 32.48 -2.82
CA GLY A 516 -15.31 33.21 -1.64
C GLY A 516 -16.64 32.70 -1.09
N LYS A 517 -16.56 32.02 0.05
CA LYS A 517 -17.68 31.65 0.95
C LYS A 517 -18.58 30.51 0.47
N HIS A 518 -18.12 29.27 0.62
CA HIS A 518 -18.98 28.13 0.98
C HIS A 518 -18.11 26.99 1.54
N VAL A 519 -17.38 27.28 2.62
CA VAL A 519 -16.82 26.24 3.50
C VAL A 519 -17.56 26.40 4.81
N ASP A 520 -18.72 25.78 4.92
CA ASP A 520 -19.34 25.41 6.18
C ASP A 520 -20.57 24.54 5.89
N LYS A 521 -20.61 23.37 6.54
CA LYS A 521 -21.71 22.38 6.59
C LYS A 521 -21.81 21.41 5.40
N LEU A 522 -20.94 20.39 5.41
CA LEU A 522 -21.35 19.06 5.00
C LEU A 522 -21.07 18.11 6.16
N GLY A 523 -22.15 17.65 6.78
CA GLY A 523 -22.14 16.77 7.94
C GLY A 523 -21.38 15.47 7.64
N VAL A 524 -20.60 15.08 8.63
CA VAL A 524 -20.02 13.76 8.79
C VAL A 524 -21.17 12.75 8.91
N ASP A 525 -21.00 11.60 8.28
CA ASP A 525 -21.87 10.41 8.24
C ASP A 525 -23.01 10.39 7.20
N GLN A 526 -22.95 9.31 6.39
CA GLN A 526 -24.00 8.74 5.53
C GLN A 526 -24.26 9.36 4.15
N GLN A 527 -23.35 9.16 3.16
CA GLN A 527 -23.75 9.00 1.72
C GLN A 527 -22.64 8.64 0.70
N ARG A 528 -21.43 8.22 1.10
CA ARG A 528 -20.32 7.91 0.15
C ARG A 528 -20.48 6.63 -0.72
N PRO A 529 -21.02 5.49 -0.25
CA PRO A 529 -20.91 4.23 -1.00
C PRO A 529 -21.85 4.09 -2.23
N HIS A 530 -22.86 4.96 -2.40
CA HIS A 530 -23.89 4.76 -3.44
C HIS A 530 -23.54 5.32 -4.82
N ARG A 531 -22.62 6.29 -4.96
CA ARG A 531 -22.29 6.91 -6.26
C ARG A 531 -21.38 6.03 -7.12
N LEU A 532 -20.32 5.45 -6.55
CA LEU A 532 -19.30 4.73 -7.34
C LEU A 532 -19.66 3.28 -7.71
N GLY A 533 -20.58 2.65 -6.97
CA GLY A 533 -21.19 1.38 -7.40
C GLY A 533 -21.76 1.50 -8.82
N THR A 534 -22.47 2.60 -9.08
CA THR A 534 -23.02 2.90 -10.42
C THR A 534 -21.95 3.23 -11.45
N LEU A 535 -20.84 3.87 -11.06
CA LEU A 535 -19.74 4.22 -11.96
C LEU A 535 -18.98 2.98 -12.43
N SER A 536 -18.65 2.08 -11.50
CA SER A 536 -17.99 0.80 -11.83
C SER A 536 -18.81 -0.05 -12.81
N ASP A 537 -20.15 -0.04 -12.68
CA ASP A 537 -21.03 -0.72 -13.64
C ASP A 537 -21.02 -0.06 -15.02
N LYS A 538 -20.95 1.27 -15.09
CA LYS A 538 -20.85 2.00 -16.37
C LYS A 538 -19.54 1.68 -17.09
N ILE A 539 -18.42 1.66 -16.37
CA ILE A 539 -17.10 1.34 -16.94
C ILE A 539 -17.06 -0.11 -17.44
N LEU A 540 -17.60 -1.06 -16.68
CA LEU A 540 -17.68 -2.46 -17.13
C LEU A 540 -18.56 -2.61 -18.37
N LYS A 541 -19.71 -1.91 -18.42
CA LYS A 541 -20.55 -1.87 -19.62
C LYS A 541 -19.82 -1.28 -20.82
N TYR A 542 -19.00 -0.24 -20.61
CA TYR A 542 -18.15 0.33 -21.65
C TYR A 542 -17.14 -0.70 -22.19
N PHE A 543 -16.43 -1.41 -21.32
CA PHE A 543 -15.50 -2.47 -21.76
C PHE A 543 -16.19 -3.57 -22.56
N ILE A 544 -17.35 -4.04 -22.09
CA ILE A 544 -18.12 -5.08 -22.78
C ILE A 544 -18.63 -4.57 -24.14
N HIS A 545 -19.11 -3.33 -24.19
CA HIS A 545 -19.57 -2.70 -25.43
C HIS A 545 -18.44 -2.58 -26.47
N GLU A 546 -17.28 -2.02 -26.09
CA GLU A 546 -16.14 -1.89 -27.01
C GLU A 546 -15.59 -3.26 -27.44
N LEU A 547 -15.61 -4.25 -26.55
CA LEU A 547 -15.20 -5.61 -26.85
C LEU A 547 -16.13 -6.30 -27.88
N ASP A 548 -17.44 -6.02 -27.85
CA ASP A 548 -18.40 -6.56 -28.81
C ASP A 548 -18.42 -5.77 -30.14
N VAL A 549 -18.10 -4.46 -30.12
CA VAL A 549 -18.06 -3.60 -31.31
C VAL A 549 -16.76 -3.74 -32.11
N SER A 550 -15.65 -4.02 -31.44
CA SER A 550 -14.33 -4.12 -32.07
C SER A 550 -14.23 -5.33 -33.01
N LYS A 551 -13.82 -5.06 -34.25
CA LYS A 551 -13.53 -6.09 -35.26
C LYS A 551 -12.08 -6.57 -35.20
N ASP A 552 -11.18 -5.69 -34.75
CA ASP A 552 -9.76 -6.00 -34.62
C ASP A 552 -9.49 -6.99 -33.47
N THR A 553 -8.54 -7.89 -33.68
CA THR A 553 -8.12 -8.90 -32.69
C THR A 553 -7.32 -8.25 -31.56
N ASP A 554 -6.44 -7.29 -31.87
CA ASP A 554 -5.59 -6.64 -30.87
C ASP A 554 -6.42 -5.77 -29.92
N ALA A 555 -7.43 -5.07 -30.45
CA ALA A 555 -8.41 -4.35 -29.64
C ALA A 555 -9.18 -5.26 -28.68
N ARG A 556 -9.68 -6.41 -29.17
CA ARG A 556 -10.41 -7.37 -28.32
C ARG A 556 -9.51 -7.94 -27.21
N VAL A 557 -8.25 -8.25 -27.52
CA VAL A 557 -7.25 -8.69 -26.53
C VAL A 557 -7.01 -7.62 -25.47
N ALA A 558 -6.88 -6.35 -25.84
CA ALA A 558 -6.70 -5.24 -24.88
C ALA A 558 -7.88 -5.11 -23.90
N TYR A 559 -9.12 -5.20 -24.38
CA TYR A 559 -10.30 -5.14 -23.50
C TYR A 559 -10.44 -6.38 -22.60
N LEU A 560 -10.02 -7.56 -23.06
CA LEU A 560 -9.95 -8.76 -22.21
C LEU A 560 -8.91 -8.58 -21.09
N HIS A 561 -7.75 -7.99 -21.38
CA HIS A 561 -6.76 -7.63 -20.36
C HIS A 561 -7.29 -6.58 -19.38
N ALA A 562 -8.02 -5.57 -19.87
CA ALA A 562 -8.65 -4.56 -19.00
C ALA A 562 -9.66 -5.19 -18.02
N LEU A 563 -10.47 -6.15 -18.49
CA LEU A 563 -11.38 -6.93 -17.64
C LEU A 563 -10.61 -7.82 -16.64
N GLY A 564 -9.50 -8.43 -17.05
CA GLY A 564 -8.62 -9.18 -16.17
C GLY A 564 -8.00 -8.32 -15.07
N ASN A 565 -7.49 -7.14 -15.41
CA ASN A 565 -6.92 -6.17 -14.46
C ASN A 565 -7.96 -5.66 -13.46
N ALA A 566 -9.24 -5.58 -13.83
CA ALA A 566 -10.31 -5.19 -12.91
C ALA A 566 -10.56 -6.24 -11.81
N ARG A 567 -10.25 -7.52 -12.06
CA ARG A 567 -10.40 -8.65 -11.11
C ARG A 567 -11.83 -8.85 -10.56
N ILE A 568 -12.85 -8.53 -11.36
CA ILE A 568 -14.27 -8.62 -10.96
C ILE A 568 -14.91 -9.86 -11.60
N LEU A 569 -15.25 -10.86 -10.80
CA LEU A 569 -15.93 -12.08 -11.29
C LEU A 569 -17.45 -12.11 -11.02
N THR A 570 -17.89 -11.54 -9.91
CA THR A 570 -19.25 -11.76 -9.35
C THR A 570 -20.36 -10.89 -9.95
N LYS A 571 -20.02 -9.84 -10.71
CA LYS A 571 -21.01 -8.98 -11.36
C LYS A 571 -21.66 -9.67 -12.56
N GLN A 572 -22.96 -9.43 -12.75
CA GLN A 572 -23.78 -10.07 -13.78
C GLN A 572 -23.19 -9.81 -15.18
N GLY A 573 -22.99 -10.87 -15.96
CA GLY A 573 -22.55 -10.80 -17.36
C GLY A 573 -21.07 -11.09 -17.62
N ILE A 574 -20.16 -10.82 -16.67
CA ILE A 574 -18.70 -10.97 -16.92
C ILE A 574 -18.29 -12.42 -17.19
N LEU A 575 -18.75 -13.36 -16.35
CA LEU A 575 -18.48 -14.79 -16.57
C LEU A 575 -19.03 -15.28 -17.92
N HIS A 576 -20.15 -14.73 -18.38
CA HIS A 576 -20.71 -15.06 -19.70
C HIS A 576 -19.81 -14.53 -20.82
N VAL A 577 -19.26 -13.32 -20.68
CA VAL A 577 -18.29 -12.75 -21.62
C VAL A 577 -17.03 -13.62 -21.69
N PHE A 578 -16.42 -13.95 -20.56
CA PHE A 578 -15.24 -14.84 -20.56
C PHE A 578 -15.56 -16.20 -21.18
N LYS A 579 -16.72 -16.79 -20.89
CA LYS A 579 -17.15 -18.04 -21.52
C LYS A 579 -17.31 -17.90 -23.04
N LYS A 580 -17.96 -16.83 -23.52
CA LYS A 580 -18.17 -16.56 -24.96
C LYS A 580 -16.84 -16.50 -25.70
N TYR A 581 -15.87 -15.74 -25.19
CA TYR A 581 -14.57 -15.59 -25.83
C TYR A 581 -13.67 -16.82 -25.61
N ALA A 582 -13.78 -17.53 -24.49
CA ALA A 582 -13.01 -18.76 -24.28
C ALA A 582 -13.42 -19.92 -25.22
N THR A 583 -14.69 -20.01 -25.65
CA THR A 583 -15.16 -21.15 -26.47
C THR A 583 -15.47 -20.82 -27.93
N ASN A 584 -15.94 -19.61 -28.24
CA ASN A 584 -16.52 -19.29 -29.56
C ASN A 584 -15.76 -18.17 -30.30
N SER A 585 -14.51 -17.88 -29.91
CA SER A 585 -13.71 -16.83 -30.54
C SER A 585 -12.37 -17.37 -31.05
N GLY A 586 -11.56 -16.51 -31.67
CA GLY A 586 -10.28 -16.91 -32.24
C GLY A 586 -9.30 -17.46 -31.20
N LYS A 587 -8.26 -18.16 -31.68
CA LYS A 587 -7.23 -18.79 -30.84
C LYS A 587 -6.54 -17.80 -29.91
N ARG A 588 -6.31 -16.54 -30.33
CA ARG A 588 -5.67 -15.52 -29.49
C ARG A 588 -6.61 -15.04 -28.39
N GLU A 589 -7.83 -14.69 -28.75
CA GLU A 589 -8.84 -14.18 -27.84
C GLU A 589 -9.24 -15.23 -26.79
N SER A 590 -9.28 -16.52 -27.15
CA SER A 590 -9.55 -17.60 -26.20
C SER A 590 -8.47 -17.73 -25.12
N VAL A 591 -7.18 -17.64 -25.50
CA VAL A 591 -6.06 -17.69 -24.56
C VAL A 591 -6.11 -16.50 -23.60
N GLU A 592 -6.33 -15.30 -24.13
CA GLU A 592 -6.32 -14.08 -23.32
C GLU A 592 -7.57 -13.98 -22.42
N ALA A 593 -8.72 -14.46 -22.87
CA ALA A 593 -9.91 -14.60 -22.02
C ALA A 593 -9.66 -15.57 -20.85
N MET A 594 -8.95 -16.67 -21.09
CA MET A 594 -8.59 -17.63 -20.03
C MET A 594 -7.52 -17.08 -19.07
N LYS A 595 -6.53 -16.32 -19.57
CA LYS A 595 -5.54 -15.63 -18.72
C LYS A 595 -6.21 -14.58 -17.83
N ALA A 596 -7.13 -13.78 -18.37
CA ALA A 596 -7.90 -12.80 -17.61
C ALA A 596 -8.81 -13.47 -16.56
N LEU A 597 -9.45 -14.59 -16.91
CA LEU A 597 -10.26 -15.38 -15.98
C LEU A 597 -9.42 -16.00 -14.86
N ARG A 598 -8.19 -16.47 -15.16
CA ARG A 598 -7.23 -16.94 -14.15
C ARG A 598 -6.96 -15.85 -13.12
N ASP A 599 -6.58 -14.65 -13.57
CA ASP A 599 -6.25 -13.54 -12.67
C ASP A 599 -7.44 -13.17 -11.75
N CYS A 600 -8.67 -13.23 -12.27
CA CYS A 600 -9.88 -13.00 -11.46
C CYS A 600 -10.11 -14.11 -10.42
N ILE A 601 -9.92 -15.38 -10.79
CA ILE A 601 -10.11 -16.52 -9.89
C ILE A 601 -9.05 -16.50 -8.80
N GLU A 602 -7.76 -16.39 -9.16
CA GLU A 602 -6.64 -16.34 -8.21
C GLU A 602 -6.85 -15.25 -7.16
N TYR A 603 -7.28 -14.07 -7.60
CA TYR A 603 -7.62 -12.97 -6.69
C TYR A 603 -8.75 -13.33 -5.72
N THR A 604 -9.88 -13.85 -6.21
CA THR A 604 -11.02 -14.20 -5.35
C THR A 604 -10.70 -15.26 -4.29
N PHE A 605 -9.81 -16.21 -4.61
CA PHE A 605 -9.38 -17.24 -3.66
C PHE A 605 -8.34 -16.71 -2.66
N ASN A 606 -7.39 -15.89 -3.11
CA ASN A 606 -6.33 -15.34 -2.26
C ASN A 606 -6.85 -14.30 -1.27
N SER A 607 -7.85 -13.51 -1.64
CA SER A 607 -8.44 -12.48 -0.76
C SER A 607 -9.31 -13.05 0.37
N GLY A 608 -9.38 -14.38 0.54
CA GLY A 608 -10.09 -15.03 1.64
C GLY A 608 -11.60 -14.82 1.63
N SER A 609 -12.16 -14.25 0.55
CA SER A 609 -13.59 -14.21 0.31
C SER A 609 -14.08 -15.62 -0.05
N ASN A 610 -14.26 -16.46 0.97
CA ASN A 610 -14.84 -17.80 0.88
C ASN A 610 -16.31 -17.81 0.39
N ASP A 611 -16.77 -16.74 -0.23
CA ASP A 611 -18.15 -16.49 -0.63
C ASP A 611 -18.36 -16.69 -2.14
N LEU A 612 -17.50 -17.51 -2.78
CA LEU A 612 -17.81 -18.06 -4.09
C LEU A 612 -18.97 -19.04 -3.92
N SER A 613 -20.19 -18.59 -4.23
CA SER A 613 -21.38 -19.43 -4.13
C SER A 613 -21.15 -20.80 -4.79
N ASP A 614 -21.58 -21.89 -4.16
CA ASP A 614 -21.43 -23.26 -4.70
C ASP A 614 -21.96 -23.40 -6.14
N LYS A 615 -22.95 -22.59 -6.49
CA LYS A 615 -23.51 -22.47 -7.85
C LYS A 615 -22.49 -21.98 -8.87
N LEU A 616 -21.67 -21.00 -8.52
CA LEU A 616 -20.64 -20.46 -9.41
C LEU A 616 -19.49 -21.46 -9.58
N LEU A 617 -19.04 -22.11 -8.50
CA LEU A 617 -18.04 -23.18 -8.55
C LEU A 617 -18.48 -24.33 -9.45
N THR A 618 -19.75 -24.74 -9.35
CA THR A 618 -20.32 -25.78 -10.22
C THR A 618 -20.32 -25.37 -11.70
N ARG A 619 -20.66 -24.10 -12.00
CA ARG A 619 -20.62 -23.57 -13.37
C ARG A 619 -19.21 -23.51 -13.94
N LEU A 620 -18.24 -23.03 -13.15
CA LEU A 620 -16.83 -22.97 -13.54
C LEU A 620 -16.27 -24.37 -13.81
N ARG A 621 -16.58 -25.33 -12.93
CA ARG A 621 -16.22 -26.74 -13.11
C ARG A 621 -16.72 -27.30 -14.44
N GLN A 622 -18.01 -27.12 -14.75
CA GLN A 622 -18.59 -27.58 -16.01
C GLN A 622 -17.93 -26.92 -17.23
N MET A 623 -17.64 -25.62 -17.14
CA MET A 623 -16.97 -24.86 -18.19
C MET A 623 -15.55 -25.38 -18.44
N PHE A 624 -14.72 -25.52 -17.40
CA PHE A 624 -13.33 -25.94 -17.56
C PHE A 624 -13.18 -27.39 -18.01
N VAL A 625 -14.01 -28.31 -17.52
CA VAL A 625 -14.01 -29.69 -18.02
C VAL A 625 -14.31 -29.70 -19.52
N ARG A 626 -15.30 -28.93 -19.99
CA ARG A 626 -15.60 -28.83 -21.42
C ARG A 626 -14.43 -28.27 -22.22
N ILE A 627 -13.80 -27.20 -21.75
CA ILE A 627 -12.66 -26.56 -22.44
C ILE A 627 -11.47 -27.52 -22.55
N VAL A 628 -11.11 -28.23 -21.48
CA VAL A 628 -9.95 -29.14 -21.47
C VAL A 628 -10.05 -30.22 -22.56
N TYR A 629 -11.23 -30.81 -22.73
CA TYR A 629 -11.45 -31.91 -23.67
C TYR A 629 -11.84 -31.48 -25.09
N ASP A 630 -12.05 -30.18 -25.32
CA ASP A 630 -12.36 -29.66 -26.66
C ASP A 630 -11.08 -29.60 -27.51
N SER A 631 -11.00 -30.43 -28.55
CA SER A 631 -9.83 -30.48 -29.45
C SER A 631 -9.75 -29.29 -30.39
N THR A 632 -10.85 -28.54 -30.58
CA THR A 632 -10.89 -27.37 -31.47
C THR A 632 -10.25 -26.13 -30.85
N LEU A 633 -10.06 -26.14 -29.52
CA LEU A 633 -9.49 -25.03 -28.77
C LEU A 633 -7.96 -25.12 -28.68
N GLU A 634 -7.36 -23.95 -28.56
CA GLU A 634 -5.92 -23.76 -28.42
C GLU A 634 -5.32 -24.53 -27.23
N THR A 635 -4.13 -25.13 -27.39
CA THR A 635 -3.43 -25.90 -26.35
C THR A 635 -3.24 -25.10 -25.06
N THR A 636 -2.82 -23.84 -25.15
CA THR A 636 -2.57 -22.96 -24.01
C THR A 636 -3.85 -22.70 -23.21
N THR A 637 -4.98 -22.47 -23.89
CA THR A 637 -6.32 -22.30 -23.28
C THR A 637 -6.70 -23.53 -22.45
N ARG A 638 -6.45 -24.72 -22.99
CA ARG A 638 -6.74 -26.01 -22.36
C ARG A 638 -5.83 -26.29 -21.16
N ILE A 639 -4.54 -25.92 -21.25
CA ILE A 639 -3.57 -26.03 -20.15
C ILE A 639 -3.97 -25.12 -18.98
N ILE A 640 -4.36 -23.87 -19.25
CA ILE A 640 -4.83 -22.93 -18.21
C ILE A 640 -6.12 -23.45 -17.56
N ALA A 641 -7.05 -23.99 -18.34
CA ALA A 641 -8.29 -24.58 -17.80
C ALA A 641 -7.99 -25.79 -16.89
N ALA A 642 -7.06 -26.67 -17.28
CA ALA A 642 -6.65 -27.82 -16.47
C ALA A 642 -5.97 -27.39 -15.16
N GLU A 643 -5.13 -26.36 -15.21
CA GLU A 643 -4.47 -25.76 -14.04
C GLU A 643 -5.49 -25.19 -13.06
N LEU A 644 -6.42 -24.35 -13.55
CA LEU A 644 -7.46 -23.74 -12.71
C LEU A 644 -8.38 -24.79 -12.07
N LEU A 645 -8.73 -25.81 -12.85
CA LEU A 645 -9.54 -26.92 -12.37
C LEU A 645 -8.86 -27.65 -11.20
N ALA A 646 -7.57 -27.98 -11.36
CA ALA A 646 -6.81 -28.72 -10.35
C ALA A 646 -6.38 -27.89 -9.13
N ASN A 647 -6.08 -26.60 -9.31
CA ASN A 647 -5.54 -25.73 -8.25
C ASN A 647 -6.62 -25.08 -7.37
N TYR A 648 -7.77 -24.72 -7.94
CA TYR A 648 -8.75 -23.87 -7.26
C TYR A 648 -10.14 -24.49 -7.12
N ILE A 649 -10.56 -25.36 -8.05
CA ILE A 649 -11.96 -25.82 -8.12
C ILE A 649 -12.16 -27.25 -7.59
N ASP A 650 -11.17 -28.12 -7.78
CA ASP A 650 -11.24 -29.53 -7.39
C ASP A 650 -10.66 -29.78 -5.99
N ASN A 651 -11.36 -29.31 -4.96
CA ASN A 651 -10.96 -29.51 -3.55
C ASN A 651 -10.85 -30.99 -3.14
N ASP A 652 -11.64 -31.88 -3.77
CA ASP A 652 -11.67 -33.32 -3.45
C ASP A 652 -10.64 -34.13 -4.25
N GLY A 653 -10.01 -33.52 -5.26
CA GLY A 653 -8.99 -34.14 -6.12
C GLY A 653 -9.48 -35.22 -7.09
N GLN A 654 -10.78 -35.55 -7.10
CA GLN A 654 -11.32 -36.65 -7.94
C GLN A 654 -11.34 -36.32 -9.43
N ILE A 655 -11.58 -35.06 -9.78
CA ILE A 655 -11.65 -34.63 -11.18
C ILE A 655 -10.23 -34.57 -11.76
N THR A 656 -9.29 -34.08 -10.97
CA THR A 656 -7.87 -34.05 -11.28
C THR A 656 -7.34 -35.46 -11.51
N LEU A 657 -7.74 -36.43 -10.68
CA LEU A 657 -7.41 -37.84 -10.91
C LEU A 657 -7.93 -38.37 -12.26
N LYS A 658 -9.20 -38.11 -12.61
CA LYS A 658 -9.77 -38.53 -13.90
C LYS A 658 -9.07 -37.87 -15.08
N LEU A 659 -8.73 -36.59 -14.94
CA LEU A 659 -8.00 -35.83 -15.95
C LEU A 659 -6.62 -36.44 -16.19
N ILE A 660 -5.94 -36.88 -15.13
CA ILE A 660 -4.67 -37.59 -15.24
C ILE A 660 -4.83 -39.00 -15.81
N GLN A 661 -5.85 -39.77 -15.40
CA GLN A 661 -6.10 -41.09 -16.00
C GLN A 661 -6.31 -41.01 -17.52
N ASN A 662 -6.90 -39.91 -18.00
CA ASN A 662 -7.14 -39.67 -19.42
C ASN A 662 -6.01 -38.87 -20.12
N ILE A 663 -4.84 -38.70 -19.50
CA ILE A 663 -3.74 -37.91 -20.09
C ILE A 663 -3.28 -38.46 -21.44
N GLU A 664 -3.44 -39.78 -21.66
CA GLU A 664 -3.11 -40.44 -22.90
C GLU A 664 -3.88 -39.88 -24.11
N THR A 665 -5.01 -39.21 -23.90
CA THR A 665 -5.79 -38.61 -25.00
C THR A 665 -5.21 -37.29 -25.51
N PHE A 666 -4.30 -36.63 -24.77
CA PHE A 666 -3.73 -35.34 -25.17
C PHE A 666 -2.41 -35.46 -25.94
N PRO A 667 -2.01 -34.44 -26.72
CA PRO A 667 -0.67 -34.35 -27.31
C PRO A 667 0.43 -34.41 -26.25
N VAL A 668 1.61 -34.93 -26.61
CA VAL A 668 2.72 -35.21 -25.68
C VAL A 668 3.15 -33.98 -24.86
N GLU A 669 3.36 -32.83 -25.51
CA GLU A 669 3.79 -31.60 -24.84
C GLU A 669 2.70 -31.06 -23.90
N MET A 670 1.44 -31.08 -24.34
CA MET A 670 0.30 -30.68 -23.52
C MET A 670 0.09 -31.61 -22.32
N ALA A 671 0.17 -32.93 -22.52
CA ALA A 671 0.11 -33.94 -21.48
C ALA A 671 1.17 -33.71 -20.40
N THR A 672 2.41 -33.43 -20.82
CA THR A 672 3.53 -33.12 -19.95
C THR A 672 3.26 -31.86 -19.12
N MET A 673 2.75 -30.79 -19.74
CA MET A 673 2.43 -29.56 -19.04
C MET A 673 1.27 -29.69 -18.05
N ILE A 674 0.21 -30.39 -18.45
CA ILE A 674 -0.90 -30.74 -17.56
C ILE A 674 -0.37 -31.50 -16.35
N TRP A 675 0.47 -32.52 -16.55
CA TRP A 675 1.06 -33.27 -15.45
C TRP A 675 1.88 -32.37 -14.52
N LYS A 676 2.83 -31.59 -15.06
CA LYS A 676 3.71 -30.72 -14.26
C LYS A 676 2.93 -29.70 -13.43
N ARG A 677 1.82 -29.17 -13.95
CA ARG A 677 0.97 -28.19 -13.24
C ARG A 677 0.02 -28.83 -12.21
N THR A 678 -0.59 -29.97 -12.54
CA THR A 678 -1.64 -30.59 -11.71
C THR A 678 -1.09 -31.47 -10.57
N VAL A 679 0.10 -32.06 -10.73
CA VAL A 679 0.70 -33.00 -9.75
C VAL A 679 0.95 -32.36 -8.39
N THR A 680 1.19 -31.04 -8.35
CA THR A 680 1.47 -30.32 -7.11
C THR A 680 0.32 -30.42 -6.10
N ASN A 681 -0.94 -30.40 -6.54
CA ASN A 681 -2.09 -30.60 -5.62
C ASN A 681 -2.35 -32.05 -5.31
N LEU A 682 -2.11 -32.97 -6.24
CA LEU A 682 -2.27 -34.39 -5.93
C LEU A 682 -1.31 -34.84 -4.82
N ARG A 683 -0.12 -34.23 -4.72
CA ARG A 683 0.78 -34.42 -3.57
C ARG A 683 0.17 -34.00 -2.23
N LYS A 684 -0.76 -33.04 -2.21
CA LYS A 684 -1.51 -32.67 -0.99
C LYS A 684 -2.47 -33.79 -0.56
N HIS A 685 -2.97 -34.57 -1.52
CA HIS A 685 -3.89 -35.70 -1.30
C HIS A 685 -3.16 -37.05 -1.44
N LYS A 686 -2.24 -37.35 -0.51
CA LYS A 686 -1.35 -38.55 -0.56
C LYS A 686 -2.04 -39.88 -0.86
N ASN A 687 -3.28 -40.09 -0.41
CA ASN A 687 -4.03 -41.34 -0.63
C ASN A 687 -4.44 -41.57 -2.10
N ASN A 688 -4.48 -40.51 -2.90
CA ASN A 688 -4.92 -40.53 -4.30
C ASN A 688 -3.76 -40.85 -5.26
N LEU A 689 -2.50 -40.64 -4.85
CA LEU A 689 -1.31 -40.89 -5.69
C LEU A 689 -1.04 -42.39 -5.91
N SER A 690 -1.43 -43.26 -4.98
CA SER A 690 -1.20 -44.71 -5.11
C SER A 690 -2.06 -45.36 -6.20
N GLN A 691 -3.11 -44.70 -6.67
CA GLN A 691 -3.99 -45.17 -7.75
C GLN A 691 -3.44 -44.87 -9.16
N LEU A 692 -2.30 -44.18 -9.26
CA LEU A 692 -1.74 -43.62 -10.49
C LEU A 692 -0.57 -44.41 -11.09
N SER A 693 -0.32 -45.65 -10.62
CA SER A 693 0.77 -46.49 -11.13
C SER A 693 0.46 -47.03 -12.54
N ASN A 694 0.50 -46.17 -13.56
CA ASN A 694 0.44 -46.54 -14.96
C ASN A 694 1.78 -46.18 -15.63
N TRP A 695 2.53 -47.19 -16.07
CA TRP A 695 3.83 -47.01 -16.71
C TRP A 695 3.74 -46.28 -18.06
N ASN A 696 2.64 -46.45 -18.80
CA ASN A 696 2.40 -45.78 -20.09
C ASN A 696 2.14 -44.29 -19.92
N LEU A 697 1.51 -43.91 -18.81
CA LEU A 697 1.35 -42.52 -18.43
C LEU A 697 2.72 -41.86 -18.16
N HIS A 698 3.59 -42.57 -17.43
CA HIS A 698 4.94 -42.10 -17.17
C HIS A 698 5.77 -41.97 -18.44
N SER A 699 5.70 -42.91 -19.39
CA SER A 699 6.47 -42.83 -20.64
C SER A 699 6.04 -41.65 -21.52
N LYS A 700 4.73 -41.38 -21.65
CA LYS A 700 4.21 -40.26 -22.45
C LYS A 700 4.48 -38.88 -21.83
N VAL A 701 4.51 -38.80 -20.49
CA VAL A 701 4.84 -37.54 -19.78
C VAL A 701 6.35 -37.27 -19.78
N LEU A 702 7.18 -38.31 -19.78
CA LEU A 702 8.64 -38.16 -19.83
C LEU A 702 9.18 -37.88 -21.24
N SER A 703 8.39 -38.14 -22.28
CA SER A 703 8.81 -37.85 -23.66
C SER A 703 8.61 -36.39 -24.09
N GLY A 704 7.82 -35.60 -23.35
CA GLY A 704 7.65 -34.18 -23.63
C GLY A 704 8.79 -33.32 -23.06
N SER A 705 9.17 -32.28 -23.80
CA SER A 705 10.25 -31.35 -23.41
C SER A 705 9.75 -30.06 -22.73
N SER A 706 8.43 -29.82 -22.74
CA SER A 706 7.83 -28.66 -22.08
C SER A 706 8.04 -28.70 -20.56
N ALA A 707 8.26 -27.53 -19.95
CA ALA A 707 8.69 -27.41 -18.56
C ALA A 707 7.86 -26.40 -17.77
N SER A 708 7.56 -26.75 -16.52
CA SER A 708 6.97 -25.83 -15.54
C SER A 708 7.57 -26.15 -14.18
N PHE A 709 8.28 -25.19 -13.59
CA PHE A 709 8.90 -25.35 -12.28
C PHE A 709 9.02 -24.01 -11.55
N LYS A 710 9.23 -24.12 -10.24
CA LYS A 710 9.45 -23.00 -9.32
C LYS A 710 10.61 -23.34 -8.39
N TYR A 711 11.62 -22.49 -8.37
CA TYR A 711 12.82 -22.65 -7.55
C TYR A 711 13.06 -21.41 -6.67
N ALA A 712 13.77 -21.61 -5.56
CA ALA A 712 14.15 -20.50 -4.68
C ALA A 712 15.33 -19.73 -5.29
N MET A 713 15.18 -18.42 -5.41
CA MET A 713 16.22 -17.51 -5.90
C MET A 713 17.18 -17.10 -4.77
N GLY A 714 16.62 -16.90 -3.59
CA GLY A 714 17.29 -16.48 -2.38
C GLY A 714 16.29 -15.97 -1.35
N GLY A 715 16.67 -15.89 -0.09
CA GLY A 715 15.76 -15.45 0.96
C GLY A 715 16.48 -14.89 2.16
N THR A 716 15.75 -14.11 2.94
CA THR A 716 16.11 -13.73 4.30
C THR A 716 15.25 -14.54 5.28
N SER A 717 15.50 -14.42 6.59
CA SER A 717 14.72 -15.14 7.61
C SER A 717 13.21 -14.87 7.57
N SER A 718 12.79 -13.74 7.00
CA SER A 718 11.38 -13.34 6.91
C SER A 718 10.78 -13.47 5.52
N CYS A 719 11.60 -13.49 4.47
CA CYS A 719 11.11 -13.31 3.11
C CYS A 719 11.91 -14.17 2.13
N ASN A 720 11.22 -15.02 1.37
CA ASN A 720 11.80 -15.86 0.33
C ASN A 720 11.43 -15.30 -1.04
N ALA A 721 12.43 -15.10 -1.89
CA ALA A 721 12.22 -14.84 -3.31
C ALA A 721 12.36 -16.17 -4.08
N SER A 722 11.41 -16.42 -4.95
CA SER A 722 11.45 -17.53 -5.90
C SER A 722 11.34 -17.01 -7.33
N TYR A 723 11.83 -17.83 -8.24
CA TYR A 723 11.60 -17.64 -9.67
C TYR A 723 10.90 -18.89 -10.19
N GLY A 724 10.04 -18.68 -11.18
CA GLY A 724 9.41 -19.77 -11.91
C GLY A 724 9.49 -19.55 -13.39
N VAL A 725 9.57 -20.68 -14.10
CA VAL A 725 9.61 -20.72 -15.56
C VAL A 725 8.50 -21.64 -16.02
N PHE A 726 7.76 -21.15 -16.99
CA PHE A 726 6.81 -21.90 -17.79
C PHE A 726 7.28 -21.85 -19.23
N LEU A 727 7.49 -23.02 -19.83
CA LEU A 727 7.97 -23.19 -21.20
C LEU A 727 7.04 -24.17 -21.89
N GLU A 728 6.11 -23.64 -22.69
CA GLU A 728 5.26 -24.41 -23.59
C GLU A 728 5.97 -24.54 -24.94
N LEU A 729 6.22 -25.77 -25.37
CA LEU A 729 6.85 -26.08 -26.65
C LEU A 729 5.83 -26.67 -27.64
N LEU A 730 6.08 -26.44 -28.93
CA LEU A 730 5.39 -27.07 -30.05
C LEU A 730 6.09 -28.38 -30.44
N LYS A 731 5.46 -29.14 -31.34
CA LYS A 731 6.10 -30.26 -32.07
C LYS A 731 7.41 -29.73 -32.69
N GLY A 732 8.51 -30.49 -32.55
CA GLY A 732 9.84 -30.05 -32.98
C GLY A 732 10.63 -29.19 -31.98
N LYS A 733 10.17 -29.06 -30.72
CA LYS A 733 10.84 -28.30 -29.63
C LYS A 733 10.94 -26.78 -29.85
N LEU A 734 10.07 -26.22 -30.68
CA LEU A 734 9.97 -24.76 -30.87
C LEU A 734 9.24 -24.10 -29.69
N PRO A 735 9.76 -23.00 -29.11
CA PRO A 735 9.10 -22.30 -28.02
C PRO A 735 7.84 -21.57 -28.51
N LYS A 736 6.70 -21.90 -27.90
CA LYS A 736 5.42 -21.23 -28.17
C LYS A 736 5.18 -20.06 -27.23
N GLU A 737 5.19 -20.37 -25.93
CA GLU A 737 4.97 -19.40 -24.87
C GLU A 737 5.96 -19.72 -23.74
N THR A 738 6.75 -18.72 -23.38
CA THR A 738 7.68 -18.77 -22.27
C THR A 738 7.28 -17.70 -21.28
N ASN A 739 7.10 -18.03 -20.00
CA ASN A 739 6.83 -17.06 -18.95
C ASN A 739 7.85 -17.23 -17.84
N PHE A 740 8.58 -16.17 -17.54
CA PHE A 740 9.48 -16.07 -16.41
C PHE A 740 8.86 -15.11 -15.39
N TYR A 741 8.57 -15.62 -14.20
CA TYR A 741 8.02 -14.80 -13.12
C TYR A 741 8.91 -14.86 -11.88
N VAL A 742 9.00 -13.71 -11.22
CA VAL A 742 9.69 -13.57 -9.93
C VAL A 742 8.66 -13.20 -8.89
N ASP A 743 8.57 -14.02 -7.86
CA ASP A 743 7.65 -13.83 -6.74
C ASP A 743 8.40 -13.70 -5.42
N ILE A 744 7.83 -12.89 -4.55
CA ILE A 744 8.35 -12.65 -3.20
C ILE A 744 7.26 -13.09 -2.22
N GLY A 745 7.63 -13.97 -1.29
CA GLY A 745 6.72 -14.52 -0.29
C GLY A 745 7.23 -14.40 1.15
N SER A 746 6.30 -14.14 2.07
CA SER A 746 6.53 -14.27 3.52
C SER A 746 5.32 -14.97 4.14
N GLY A 747 5.52 -16.20 4.62
CA GLY A 747 4.44 -17.04 5.15
C GLY A 747 3.41 -17.41 4.07
N SER A 748 2.15 -17.03 4.27
CA SER A 748 1.05 -17.27 3.33
C SER A 748 0.86 -16.18 2.28
N ILE A 749 1.55 -15.04 2.41
CA ILE A 749 1.42 -13.90 1.49
C ILE A 749 2.49 -14.05 0.42
N VAL A 750 2.08 -14.08 -0.84
CA VAL A 750 2.95 -14.11 -2.02
C VAL A 750 2.55 -12.95 -2.93
N HIS A 751 3.55 -12.21 -3.42
CA HIS A 751 3.35 -11.19 -4.45
C HIS A 751 4.22 -11.45 -5.66
N ASP A 752 3.57 -11.40 -6.82
CA ASP A 752 4.25 -11.36 -8.10
C ASP A 752 4.85 -9.97 -8.31
N VAL A 753 6.17 -9.90 -8.46
CA VAL A 753 6.88 -8.63 -8.65
C VAL A 753 6.88 -8.28 -10.13
N ILE A 754 7.39 -9.20 -10.95
CA ILE A 754 7.50 -9.04 -12.39
C ILE A 754 7.27 -10.40 -13.06
N ASN A 755 6.52 -10.39 -14.15
CA ASN A 755 6.33 -11.54 -15.02
C ASN A 755 6.61 -11.10 -16.46
N VAL A 756 7.64 -11.70 -17.07
CA VAL A 756 8.05 -11.49 -18.45
C VAL A 756 7.64 -12.72 -19.24
N GLY A 757 6.69 -12.53 -20.15
CA GLY A 757 6.25 -13.55 -21.09
C GLY A 757 6.78 -13.26 -22.48
N LEU A 758 7.36 -14.25 -23.16
CA LEU A 758 7.62 -14.22 -24.60
C LEU A 758 6.66 -15.18 -25.27
N PHE A 759 6.03 -14.75 -26.35
CA PHE A 759 5.16 -15.62 -27.14
C PHE A 759 5.51 -15.48 -28.62
N ALA A 760 5.44 -16.60 -29.33
CA ALA A 760 5.64 -16.67 -30.76
C ALA A 760 4.62 -17.63 -31.39
N ARG A 761 4.06 -17.23 -32.52
CA ARG A 761 3.07 -17.99 -33.31
C ARG A 761 3.43 -17.93 -34.79
N GLY A 762 3.05 -18.96 -35.53
CA GLY A 762 3.33 -19.07 -36.97
C GLY A 762 4.81 -19.26 -37.35
N LEU A 763 5.75 -19.34 -36.40
CA LEU A 763 7.19 -19.54 -36.71
C LEU A 763 7.55 -20.96 -37.16
N GLN A 764 6.59 -21.91 -37.08
CA GLN A 764 6.81 -23.31 -37.47
C GLN A 764 7.07 -23.46 -38.97
N SER A 765 6.42 -22.63 -39.80
CA SER A 765 6.60 -22.63 -41.25
C SER A 765 8.04 -22.26 -41.64
N PHE A 766 8.68 -21.36 -40.89
CA PHE A 766 10.09 -20.97 -41.11
C PHE A 766 11.09 -22.01 -40.66
N ALA A 767 10.74 -22.82 -39.66
CA ALA A 767 11.62 -23.85 -39.14
C ALA A 767 11.71 -25.07 -40.10
N GLY A 768 10.89 -25.13 -41.15
CA GLY A 768 10.86 -26.26 -42.10
C GLY A 768 10.18 -27.51 -41.52
N GLY A 769 9.31 -27.33 -40.52
CA GLY A 769 8.45 -28.40 -40.03
C GLY A 769 7.25 -28.57 -40.97
N GLU A 770 7.47 -29.12 -42.16
CA GLU A 770 6.38 -29.74 -42.90
C GLU A 770 5.97 -31.00 -42.13
N ASP A 771 4.67 -31.16 -41.91
CA ASP A 771 4.11 -32.37 -41.31
C ASP A 771 4.37 -33.55 -42.25
N ASP A 772 5.42 -34.32 -41.96
CA ASP A 772 5.51 -35.74 -42.35
C ASP A 772 4.43 -36.54 -41.60
N ASP A 773 3.16 -36.25 -41.91
CA ASP A 773 2.02 -37.11 -41.62
C ASP A 773 1.41 -37.53 -42.97
N ASP A 774 2.17 -38.34 -43.72
CA ASP A 774 1.67 -39.22 -44.78
C ASP A 774 0.71 -40.26 -44.18
N VAL A 775 -0.52 -39.84 -43.83
CA VAL A 775 -1.63 -40.76 -43.59
C VAL A 775 -2.94 -40.20 -44.15
N ILE A 776 -3.18 -40.58 -45.41
CA ILE A 776 -4.48 -40.86 -46.06
C ILE A 776 -5.57 -39.78 -45.92
N ASP A 777 -5.75 -39.05 -47.02
CA ASP A 777 -7.00 -38.51 -47.55
C ASP A 777 -8.27 -38.94 -46.78
N ASN A 778 -8.81 -38.03 -45.97
CA ASN A 778 -10.24 -37.83 -45.89
C ASN A 778 -10.53 -36.35 -45.69
N GLU A 779 -11.15 -35.78 -46.71
CA GLU A 779 -11.67 -34.43 -46.82
C GLU A 779 -12.41 -33.98 -45.55
N VAL A 780 -11.76 -33.09 -44.79
CA VAL A 780 -12.42 -31.91 -44.25
C VAL A 780 -11.45 -30.75 -44.43
N GLU A 781 -11.60 -30.02 -45.53
CA GLU A 781 -11.11 -28.65 -45.66
C GLU A 781 -11.82 -27.78 -44.61
N THR A 782 -11.40 -27.85 -43.36
CA THR A 782 -11.49 -26.67 -42.50
C THR A 782 -10.29 -25.84 -42.82
N THR A 783 -10.54 -24.65 -43.35
CA THR A 783 -9.61 -23.53 -43.46
C THR A 783 -8.76 -23.44 -42.19
N GLU A 784 -7.61 -24.12 -42.18
CA GLU A 784 -6.50 -23.76 -41.32
C GLU A 784 -5.98 -22.46 -41.89
N ASP A 785 -6.57 -21.35 -41.44
CA ASP A 785 -5.95 -20.04 -41.62
C ASP A 785 -4.53 -20.19 -41.09
N GLU A 786 -3.54 -20.23 -41.99
CA GLU A 786 -2.12 -20.19 -41.64
C GLU A 786 -1.94 -19.13 -40.57
N GLU A 787 -1.55 -19.53 -39.36
CA GLU A 787 -1.42 -18.58 -38.25
C GLU A 787 -0.44 -17.49 -38.67
N SER A 788 -0.92 -16.24 -38.69
CA SER A 788 -0.07 -15.11 -39.04
C SER A 788 1.14 -15.06 -38.10
N THR A 789 2.33 -14.98 -38.70
CA THR A 789 3.57 -15.06 -37.94
C THR A 789 3.72 -13.82 -37.06
N LEU A 790 3.76 -14.06 -35.76
CA LEU A 790 3.66 -13.03 -34.72
C LEU A 790 4.61 -13.41 -33.60
N ALA A 791 5.37 -12.45 -33.08
CA ALA A 791 6.05 -12.62 -31.81
C ALA A 791 6.00 -11.33 -30.98
N GLY A 792 6.02 -11.50 -29.66
CA GLY A 792 5.97 -10.37 -28.76
C GLY A 792 6.34 -10.71 -27.32
N VAL A 793 6.38 -9.65 -26.51
CA VAL A 793 6.61 -9.68 -25.07
C VAL A 793 5.34 -9.25 -24.34
N SER A 794 4.94 -10.03 -23.35
CA SER A 794 3.91 -9.69 -22.38
C SER A 794 4.58 -9.35 -21.05
N LEU A 795 4.16 -8.27 -20.40
CA LEU A 795 4.72 -7.85 -19.13
C LEU A 795 3.61 -7.69 -18.09
N LYS A 796 3.76 -8.34 -16.94
CA LYS A 796 2.99 -8.02 -15.74
C LYS A 796 3.89 -7.41 -14.67
N VAL A 797 3.46 -6.30 -14.09
CA VAL A 797 4.15 -5.61 -12.99
C VAL A 797 3.20 -5.51 -11.80
N LEU A 798 3.63 -5.99 -10.63
CA LEU A 798 2.80 -6.05 -9.40
C LEU A 798 1.43 -6.73 -9.62
N GLY A 799 1.39 -7.76 -10.48
CA GLY A 799 0.17 -8.50 -10.83
C GLY A 799 -0.79 -7.78 -11.79
N ASN A 800 -0.42 -6.62 -12.33
CA ASN A 800 -1.19 -5.92 -13.37
C ASN A 800 -0.59 -6.20 -14.74
N GLN A 801 -1.43 -6.61 -15.69
CA GLN A 801 -1.03 -6.83 -17.07
C GLN A 801 -0.88 -5.48 -17.78
N LEU A 802 0.26 -5.28 -18.45
CA LEU A 802 0.50 -4.17 -19.36
C LEU A 802 0.15 -4.58 -20.79
N ARG A 803 0.06 -3.60 -21.70
CA ARG A 803 -0.15 -3.89 -23.12
C ARG A 803 1.03 -4.72 -23.64
N PRO A 804 0.78 -5.86 -24.30
CA PRO A 804 1.86 -6.62 -24.94
C PRO A 804 2.58 -5.79 -26.01
N PHE A 805 3.90 -5.89 -26.05
CA PHE A 805 4.73 -5.34 -27.10
C PHE A 805 4.91 -6.39 -28.19
N LEU A 806 4.65 -6.03 -29.45
CA LEU A 806 4.81 -6.94 -30.58
C LEU A 806 6.11 -6.59 -31.30
N PHE A 807 6.97 -7.58 -31.52
CA PHE A 807 8.18 -7.42 -32.33
C PHE A 807 7.86 -7.37 -33.82
N PHE A 808 6.90 -8.18 -34.25
CA PHE A 808 6.37 -8.21 -35.61
C PHE A 808 5.00 -8.88 -35.61
N ARG A 809 4.17 -8.53 -36.60
CA ARG A 809 2.79 -9.02 -36.77
C ARG A 809 2.60 -9.86 -38.04
N SER A 810 3.55 -9.79 -38.96
CA SER A 810 3.51 -10.51 -40.23
C SER A 810 4.88 -11.03 -40.65
N THR A 811 4.89 -11.95 -41.61
CA THR A 811 6.10 -12.47 -42.25
C THR A 811 6.89 -11.37 -42.94
N SER A 812 6.20 -10.42 -43.57
CA SER A 812 6.82 -9.28 -44.23
C SER A 812 7.52 -8.33 -43.27
N GLU A 813 6.95 -8.08 -42.09
CA GLU A 813 7.54 -7.24 -41.05
C GLU A 813 8.76 -7.93 -40.41
N LEU A 814 8.65 -9.22 -40.10
CA LEU A 814 9.77 -10.03 -39.63
C LEU A 814 10.94 -10.01 -40.63
N MET A 815 10.67 -10.30 -41.90
CA MET A 815 11.71 -10.27 -42.93
C MET A 815 12.27 -8.86 -43.10
N GLY A 816 11.44 -7.81 -43.00
CA GLY A 816 11.90 -6.42 -42.99
C GLY A 816 12.91 -6.12 -41.88
N HIS A 817 12.64 -6.58 -40.65
CA HIS A 817 13.59 -6.46 -39.53
C HIS A 817 14.88 -7.25 -39.75
N LEU A 818 14.78 -8.44 -40.34
CA LEU A 818 15.94 -9.28 -40.67
C LEU A 818 16.84 -8.62 -41.73
N TRP A 819 16.25 -8.09 -42.81
CA TRP A 819 16.98 -7.47 -43.93
C TRP A 819 17.57 -6.10 -43.58
N SER A 820 16.90 -5.34 -42.72
CA SER A 820 17.39 -4.04 -42.26
C SER A 820 18.48 -4.14 -41.19
N GLY A 821 18.66 -5.31 -40.57
CA GLY A 821 19.54 -5.49 -39.41
C GLY A 821 19.03 -4.80 -38.14
N ALA A 822 17.83 -4.20 -38.17
CA ALA A 822 17.28 -3.45 -37.04
C ALA A 822 17.01 -4.33 -35.80
N ALA A 823 16.81 -5.64 -35.99
CA ALA A 823 16.64 -6.58 -34.88
C ALA A 823 17.94 -6.79 -34.06
N SER A 824 19.11 -6.57 -34.68
CA SER A 824 20.41 -6.80 -34.06
C SER A 824 20.88 -5.65 -33.16
N GLU A 825 20.20 -4.50 -33.17
CA GLU A 825 20.50 -3.42 -32.24
C GLU A 825 19.62 -3.51 -30.98
N PRO A 826 20.20 -3.38 -29.76
CA PRO A 826 19.44 -3.40 -28.53
C PRO A 826 18.38 -2.29 -28.50
N SER A 827 17.11 -2.70 -28.50
CA SER A 827 15.97 -1.78 -28.52
C SER A 827 15.27 -1.75 -27.16
N PRO A 828 14.95 -0.57 -26.60
CA PRO A 828 14.22 -0.47 -25.34
C PRO A 828 12.76 -0.90 -25.53
N VAL A 829 12.33 -1.86 -24.72
CA VAL A 829 10.95 -2.39 -24.72
C VAL A 829 10.11 -1.73 -23.63
N PHE A 830 10.69 -1.53 -22.44
CA PHE A 830 10.00 -0.91 -21.32
C PHE A 830 10.97 -0.18 -20.39
N ARG A 831 10.71 1.11 -20.15
CA ARG A 831 11.47 1.97 -19.25
C ARG A 831 10.51 2.72 -18.36
N ALA A 832 10.71 2.66 -17.04
CA ALA A 832 9.83 3.36 -16.09
C ALA A 832 10.45 3.55 -14.71
N ASN A 833 10.11 4.66 -14.05
CA ASN A 833 10.33 4.88 -12.62
C ASN A 833 8.98 4.81 -11.88
N ILE A 834 8.79 3.75 -11.09
CA ILE A 834 7.49 3.42 -10.51
C ILE A 834 7.56 3.46 -8.99
N LEU A 835 6.60 4.14 -8.35
CA LEU A 835 6.44 4.14 -6.90
C LEU A 835 5.69 2.88 -6.44
N VAL A 836 6.42 1.92 -5.88
CA VAL A 836 5.91 0.61 -5.45
C VAL A 836 5.47 0.55 -3.99
N ALA A 837 5.94 1.48 -3.15
CA ALA A 837 5.44 1.63 -1.79
C ALA A 837 5.29 3.10 -1.43
N ASP A 838 4.17 3.43 -0.79
CA ASP A 838 3.90 4.79 -0.35
C ASP A 838 3.00 4.77 0.87
N TYR A 839 3.62 4.89 2.03
CA TYR A 839 2.96 4.90 3.31
C TYR A 839 3.38 6.15 4.08
N LEU A 840 2.40 6.85 4.63
CA LEU A 840 2.57 7.99 5.51
C LEU A 840 1.56 7.87 6.65
N ASP A 841 2.05 8.00 7.87
CA ASP A 841 1.24 7.86 9.06
C ASP A 841 1.70 8.86 10.10
N ILE A 842 0.75 9.64 10.59
CA ILE A 842 0.99 10.69 11.58
C ILE A 842 0.33 10.20 12.85
N ARG A 843 1.16 9.77 13.80
CA ARG A 843 0.67 9.22 15.07
C ARG A 843 1.04 10.13 16.23
N PRO A 844 0.08 10.45 17.10
CA PRO A 844 0.39 11.06 18.37
C PRO A 844 0.93 10.02 19.35
N LEU A 845 1.93 10.43 20.13
CA LEU A 845 2.51 9.63 21.20
C LEU A 845 1.79 9.90 22.52
N ILE A 846 1.90 8.97 23.46
CA ILE A 846 1.30 9.09 24.80
C ILE A 846 1.80 10.31 25.59
N ASN A 847 2.94 10.89 25.21
CA ASN A 847 3.55 12.06 25.81
C ASN A 847 3.25 13.35 25.03
N GLY A 848 2.31 13.35 24.07
CA GLY A 848 1.85 14.53 23.34
C GLY A 848 2.66 14.91 22.10
N PHE A 849 3.84 14.33 21.88
CA PHE A 849 4.58 14.57 20.63
C PHE A 849 3.93 13.83 19.47
N ILE A 850 4.04 14.40 18.27
CA ILE A 850 3.58 13.75 17.05
C ILE A 850 4.79 13.11 16.36
N VAL A 851 4.69 11.82 16.08
CA VAL A 851 5.63 11.12 15.21
C VAL A 851 5.03 11.01 13.82
N GLU A 852 5.77 11.49 12.82
CA GLU A 852 5.51 11.17 11.44
C GLU A 852 6.33 9.95 11.04
N GLN A 853 5.66 8.95 10.48
CA GLN A 853 6.24 7.72 10.02
C GLN A 853 5.97 7.57 8.53
N SER A 854 7.01 7.39 7.74
CA SER A 854 6.85 7.21 6.29
C SER A 854 7.62 5.99 5.80
N LEU A 855 7.05 5.23 4.87
CA LEU A 855 7.79 4.24 4.08
C LEU A 855 7.51 4.49 2.61
N LYS A 856 8.56 4.77 1.84
CA LYS A 856 8.49 4.97 0.39
C LYS A 856 9.34 3.94 -0.32
N GLY A 857 8.89 3.44 -1.45
CA GLY A 857 9.58 2.43 -2.24
C GLY A 857 9.49 2.79 -3.71
N ILE A 858 10.63 2.84 -4.38
CA ILE A 858 10.70 3.03 -5.84
C ILE A 858 11.31 1.80 -6.49
N PHE A 859 10.75 1.44 -7.63
CA PHE A 859 11.28 0.46 -8.56
C PHE A 859 11.53 1.14 -9.91
N SER A 860 12.78 1.15 -10.36
CA SER A 860 13.19 1.69 -11.65
C SER A 860 13.62 0.53 -12.53
N VAL A 861 13.07 0.43 -13.75
CA VAL A 861 13.28 -0.70 -14.65
C VAL A 861 13.65 -0.22 -16.05
N ASP A 862 14.60 -0.94 -16.67
CA ASP A 862 15.02 -0.79 -18.05
C ASP A 862 15.08 -2.19 -18.67
N LEU A 863 14.15 -2.47 -19.58
CA LEU A 863 14.04 -3.71 -20.34
C LEU A 863 14.47 -3.42 -21.77
N THR A 864 15.56 -4.03 -22.19
CA THR A 864 16.10 -3.93 -23.56
C THR A 864 16.16 -5.32 -24.19
N GLY A 865 15.70 -5.44 -25.42
CA GLY A 865 15.72 -6.67 -26.19
C GLY A 865 16.60 -6.55 -27.42
N GLU A 866 17.34 -7.60 -27.73
CA GLU A 866 18.13 -7.76 -28.94
C GLU A 866 17.88 -9.16 -29.52
N VAL A 867 17.74 -9.24 -30.84
CA VAL A 867 17.52 -10.50 -31.56
C VAL A 867 18.37 -10.53 -32.83
N GLN A 868 19.32 -11.46 -32.87
CA GLN A 868 20.15 -11.74 -34.04
C GLN A 868 19.71 -13.06 -34.64
N VAL A 869 19.33 -13.07 -35.93
CA VAL A 869 18.94 -14.29 -36.65
C VAL A 869 19.80 -14.40 -37.90
N SER A 870 20.39 -15.57 -38.12
CA SER A 870 21.11 -15.90 -39.35
C SER A 870 20.44 -17.09 -40.03
N LEU A 871 19.74 -16.82 -41.14
CA LEU A 871 19.16 -17.88 -41.97
C LEU A 871 20.23 -18.73 -42.68
N TRP A 872 21.40 -18.13 -42.98
CA TRP A 872 22.51 -18.82 -43.63
C TRP A 872 23.22 -19.80 -42.70
N ASN A 873 23.50 -19.35 -41.47
CA ASN A 873 24.12 -20.20 -40.45
C ASN A 873 23.10 -21.05 -39.68
N ARG A 874 21.80 -20.87 -39.98
CA ARG A 874 20.66 -21.54 -39.34
C ARG A 874 20.68 -21.47 -37.81
N ASN A 875 21.04 -20.29 -37.30
CA ASN A 875 21.06 -20.03 -35.86
C ASN A 875 20.42 -18.69 -35.51
N SER A 876 20.08 -18.55 -34.23
CA SER A 876 19.52 -17.33 -33.65
C SER A 876 20.09 -17.15 -32.25
N HIS A 877 20.43 -15.90 -31.94
CA HIS A 877 20.85 -15.45 -30.63
C HIS A 877 19.91 -14.33 -30.18
N SER A 878 19.29 -14.47 -29.03
CA SER A 878 18.49 -13.41 -28.42
C SER A 878 18.96 -13.13 -27.01
N ASN A 879 19.04 -11.84 -26.68
CA ASN A 879 19.37 -11.37 -25.35
C ASN A 879 18.32 -10.36 -24.89
N VAL A 880 17.57 -10.72 -23.85
CA VAL A 880 16.68 -9.80 -23.15
C VAL A 880 17.34 -9.40 -21.84
N GLN A 881 17.85 -8.17 -21.81
CA GLN A 881 18.50 -7.60 -20.64
C GLN A 881 17.49 -6.79 -19.84
N THR A 882 17.28 -7.19 -18.59
CA THR A 882 16.45 -6.48 -17.61
C THR A 882 17.34 -5.88 -16.54
N LYS A 883 17.49 -4.56 -16.53
CA LYS A 883 18.12 -3.82 -15.43
C LYS A 883 17.03 -3.29 -14.52
N GLY A 884 17.23 -3.44 -13.21
CA GLY A 884 16.28 -3.02 -12.21
C GLY A 884 16.97 -2.43 -10.99
N SER A 885 16.47 -1.32 -10.48
CA SER A 885 16.86 -0.76 -9.19
C SER A 885 15.66 -0.69 -8.28
N ILE A 886 15.86 -1.11 -7.03
CA ILE A 886 14.86 -0.98 -5.98
C ILE A 886 15.44 -0.17 -4.83
N LEU A 887 14.65 0.76 -4.30
CA LEU A 887 15.02 1.56 -3.14
C LEU A 887 13.80 1.77 -2.24
N PHE A 888 13.88 1.22 -1.03
CA PHE A 888 12.98 1.52 0.07
C PHE A 888 13.62 2.52 1.01
N GLN A 889 12.90 3.58 1.33
CA GLN A 889 13.27 4.59 2.30
C GLN A 889 12.18 4.71 3.35
N GLY A 890 12.51 4.35 4.60
CA GLY A 890 11.67 4.59 5.74
C GLY A 890 12.17 5.74 6.60
N SER A 891 11.25 6.44 7.25
CA SER A 891 11.56 7.53 8.18
C SER A 891 10.65 7.51 9.40
N GLN A 892 11.21 7.94 10.53
CA GLN A 892 10.47 8.40 11.71
C GLN A 892 11.00 9.78 12.07
N GLU A 893 10.12 10.77 12.06
CA GLU A 893 10.45 12.17 12.27
C GLU A 893 9.57 12.73 13.39
N ILE A 894 10.20 13.43 14.33
CA ILE A 894 9.51 14.19 15.37
C ILE A 894 9.94 15.63 15.21
N TYR A 895 8.95 16.49 14.98
CA TYR A 895 9.11 17.93 14.95
C TYR A 895 8.58 18.52 16.25
N THR A 896 9.17 19.67 16.58
CA THR A 896 8.64 20.55 17.59
C THR A 896 8.44 21.91 16.95
N THR A 897 7.67 22.76 17.61
CA THR A 897 7.39 24.11 17.15
C THR A 897 8.61 25.01 17.04
N ASP A 898 9.64 24.76 17.84
CA ASP A 898 10.95 25.30 17.55
C ASP A 898 11.55 24.58 16.34
N GLN A 899 11.69 25.31 15.22
CA GLN A 899 12.32 24.80 14.00
C GLN A 899 13.76 24.31 14.23
N LYS A 900 14.40 24.75 15.31
CA LYS A 900 15.76 24.34 15.70
C LYS A 900 15.79 23.08 16.56
N THR A 901 14.64 22.46 16.84
CA THR A 901 14.55 21.23 17.63
C THR A 901 13.81 20.14 16.84
N SER A 902 14.56 19.14 16.38
CA SER A 902 14.02 18.00 15.63
C SER A 902 14.85 16.73 15.84
N VAL A 903 14.16 15.59 15.86
CA VAL A 903 14.79 14.27 15.97
C VAL A 903 14.28 13.41 14.84
N ARG A 904 15.18 12.99 13.95
CA ARG A 904 14.80 12.29 12.70
C ARG A 904 15.69 11.09 12.47
N LYS A 905 15.07 10.00 12.04
CA LYS A 905 15.78 8.78 11.69
C LYS A 905 15.27 8.25 10.37
N TYR A 906 16.21 7.95 9.48
CA TYR A 906 15.96 7.37 8.18
C TYR A 906 16.68 6.03 8.06
N PHE A 907 16.03 5.08 7.44
CA PHE A 907 16.68 3.89 6.91
C PHE A 907 16.42 3.82 5.41
N SER A 908 17.44 3.47 4.64
CA SER A 908 17.33 3.25 3.21
C SER A 908 17.93 1.91 2.86
N VAL A 909 17.17 1.09 2.14
CA VAL A 909 17.57 -0.22 1.67
C VAL A 909 17.34 -0.29 0.18
N GLY A 910 18.36 -0.67 -0.58
CA GLY A 910 18.21 -0.78 -2.02
C GLY A 910 19.38 -1.50 -2.69
N GLY A 911 19.15 -1.88 -3.93
CA GLY A 911 20.11 -2.60 -4.76
C GLY A 911 19.83 -2.36 -6.23
N GLU A 912 20.88 -2.51 -7.03
CA GLU A 912 20.85 -2.41 -8.48
C GLU A 912 21.12 -3.83 -8.97
N SER A 913 20.20 -4.42 -9.73
CA SER A 913 20.32 -5.78 -10.22
C SER A 913 20.13 -5.77 -11.73
N GLN A 914 20.76 -6.74 -12.38
CA GLN A 914 20.58 -7.01 -13.79
C GLN A 914 20.26 -8.50 -13.95
N LEU A 915 19.43 -8.83 -14.93
CA LEU A 915 19.16 -10.20 -15.36
C LEU A 915 19.29 -10.22 -16.88
N ASN A 916 20.08 -11.16 -17.39
CA ASN A 916 20.16 -11.42 -18.82
C ASN A 916 19.47 -12.76 -19.09
N PHE A 917 18.47 -12.71 -19.95
CA PHE A 917 17.81 -13.88 -20.50
C PHE A 917 18.35 -14.11 -21.90
N ILE A 918 19.25 -15.09 -22.02
CA ILE A 918 19.93 -15.43 -23.28
C ILE A 918 19.25 -16.67 -23.83
N THR A 919 18.86 -16.62 -25.09
CA THR A 919 18.30 -17.75 -25.81
C THR A 919 19.10 -17.96 -27.08
N ASP A 920 19.78 -19.09 -27.13
CA ASP A 920 20.49 -19.55 -28.32
C ASP A 920 19.69 -20.68 -28.95
N PHE A 921 19.45 -20.56 -30.25
CA PHE A 921 18.66 -21.51 -31.02
C PHE A 921 19.40 -21.90 -32.28
N ASP A 922 19.63 -23.20 -32.45
CA ASP A 922 20.25 -23.80 -33.62
C ASP A 922 19.25 -24.74 -34.29
N PHE A 923 18.86 -24.35 -35.51
CA PHE A 923 17.88 -25.05 -36.33
C PHE A 923 18.52 -25.73 -37.55
N TYR A 924 19.79 -26.10 -37.44
CA TYR A 924 20.48 -26.82 -38.51
C TYR A 924 20.00 -28.27 -38.69
N ASN A 925 19.83 -29.02 -37.59
CA ASN A 925 19.37 -30.43 -37.59
C ASN A 925 18.12 -30.61 -36.72
N THR A 926 17.22 -31.50 -37.12
CA THR A 926 16.10 -31.97 -36.28
C THR A 926 16.56 -33.14 -35.39
N PRO A 927 16.22 -33.15 -34.08
CA PRO A 927 15.49 -32.14 -33.32
C PRO A 927 16.33 -30.87 -33.09
N TYR A 928 15.69 -29.70 -33.19
CA TYR A 928 16.36 -28.42 -32.99
C TYR A 928 16.97 -28.32 -31.59
N ARG A 929 18.11 -27.62 -31.52
CA ARG A 929 18.83 -27.40 -30.28
C ARG A 929 18.47 -26.01 -29.75
N ILE A 930 18.05 -25.97 -28.49
CA ILE A 930 17.70 -24.74 -27.79
C ILE A 930 18.42 -24.71 -26.46
N CYS A 931 19.13 -23.62 -26.21
CA CYS A 931 19.76 -23.34 -24.92
C CYS A 931 19.22 -22.03 -24.38
N ILE A 932 18.57 -22.11 -23.22
CA ILE A 932 18.09 -20.94 -22.48
C ILE A 932 18.96 -20.77 -21.25
N GLN A 933 19.52 -19.58 -21.07
CA GLN A 933 20.34 -19.22 -19.93
C GLN A 933 19.80 -17.99 -19.24
N ILE A 934 19.68 -18.06 -17.92
CA ILE A 934 19.33 -16.92 -17.08
C ILE A 934 20.53 -16.61 -16.21
N THR A 935 21.17 -15.48 -16.48
CA THR A 935 22.38 -15.06 -15.76
C THR A 935 22.12 -13.77 -14.98
N GLN A 936 22.62 -13.75 -13.75
CA GLN A 936 22.59 -12.59 -12.86
C GLN A 936 24.04 -12.21 -12.53
N PRO A 937 24.54 -11.05 -12.98
CA PRO A 937 25.85 -10.58 -12.57
C PRO A 937 25.89 -10.26 -11.07
N GLU A 938 27.10 -10.09 -10.57
CA GLU A 938 27.34 -9.66 -9.20
C GLU A 938 26.81 -8.24 -8.97
N PHE A 939 26.16 -8.03 -7.83
CA PHE A 939 25.67 -6.70 -7.46
C PHE A 939 25.78 -6.42 -5.96
N VAL A 940 25.63 -5.14 -5.59
CA VAL A 940 25.74 -4.70 -4.20
C VAL A 940 24.39 -4.26 -3.66
N PHE A 941 23.98 -4.89 -2.56
CA PHE A 941 22.84 -4.50 -1.77
C PHE A 941 23.28 -3.56 -0.63
N ARG A 942 22.67 -2.38 -0.55
CA ARG A 942 23.06 -1.29 0.35
C ARG A 942 21.99 -1.08 1.43
N HIS A 943 22.39 -1.08 2.70
CA HIS A 943 21.56 -0.66 3.82
C HIS A 943 22.24 0.52 4.54
N ASN A 944 21.62 1.69 4.46
CA ASN A 944 22.11 2.88 5.18
C ASN A 944 21.11 3.29 6.25
N THR A 945 21.62 3.65 7.42
CA THR A 945 20.85 4.29 8.50
C THR A 945 21.40 5.69 8.70
N ARG A 946 20.52 6.70 8.70
CA ARG A 946 20.89 8.09 8.95
C ARG A 946 20.10 8.59 10.16
N LYS A 947 20.80 9.12 11.14
CA LYS A 947 20.24 9.70 12.37
C LYS A 947 20.58 11.18 12.38
N TYR A 948 19.57 12.01 12.61
CA TYR A 948 19.68 13.46 12.67
C TYR A 948 19.11 13.96 14.00
N GLU A 949 19.85 14.83 14.65
CA GLU A 949 19.54 15.35 15.98
C GLU A 949 19.85 16.84 15.97
N GLN A 950 18.86 17.64 16.33
CA GLN A 950 18.93 19.09 16.42
C GLN A 950 18.18 19.49 17.67
N ILE A 951 18.84 20.20 18.59
CA ILE A 951 18.26 20.64 19.86
C ILE A 951 18.64 22.11 20.02
N HIS A 952 17.68 23.00 19.82
CA HIS A 952 17.81 24.46 19.94
C HIS A 952 19.14 25.03 19.40
N SER A 953 19.62 24.50 18.28
CA SER A 953 20.90 24.86 17.67
C SER A 953 20.74 24.94 16.15
N ASP A 954 21.55 25.81 15.52
CA ASP A 954 21.64 25.86 14.06
C ASP A 954 22.42 24.66 13.51
N ASP A 955 23.22 23.99 14.35
CA ASP A 955 24.00 22.81 13.98
C ASP A 955 23.13 21.55 13.96
N LEU A 956 22.97 20.99 12.76
CA LEU A 956 22.33 19.69 12.57
C LEU A 956 23.34 18.55 12.74
N HIS A 957 23.29 17.85 13.88
CA HIS A 957 24.16 16.69 14.09
C HIS A 957 23.67 15.50 13.28
N ARG A 958 24.57 14.87 12.53
CA ARG A 958 24.25 13.76 11.62
C ARG A 958 25.17 12.57 11.86
N ARG A 959 24.58 11.40 12.03
CA ARG A 959 25.30 10.12 12.11
C ARG A 959 24.83 9.20 10.98
N ILE A 960 25.76 8.67 10.21
CA ILE A 960 25.47 7.80 9.07
C ILE A 960 26.16 6.46 9.29
N HIS A 961 25.38 5.39 9.30
CA HIS A 961 25.89 4.02 9.27
C HIS A 961 25.60 3.43 7.89
N ARG A 962 26.59 2.79 7.27
CA ARG A 962 26.46 2.16 5.95
C ARG A 962 26.84 0.70 6.04
N ARG A 963 25.99 -0.19 5.53
CA ARG A 963 26.23 -1.61 5.37
C ARG A 963 26.11 -1.96 3.89
N LEU A 964 27.07 -2.74 3.40
CA LEU A 964 27.15 -3.18 2.02
C LEU A 964 27.22 -4.70 2.04
N TYR A 965 26.37 -5.34 1.25
CA TYR A 965 26.37 -6.79 1.05
C TYR A 965 26.61 -7.06 -0.43
N LYS A 966 27.61 -7.89 -0.73
CA LYS A 966 27.95 -8.30 -2.09
C LYS A 966 27.18 -9.58 -2.41
N ILE A 967 26.30 -9.54 -3.41
CA ILE A 967 25.57 -10.69 -3.91
C ILE A 967 26.37 -11.25 -5.09
N PRO A 968 26.89 -12.49 -5.03
CA PRO A 968 27.73 -13.04 -6.08
C PRO A 968 26.93 -13.27 -7.36
N ALA A 969 27.63 -13.32 -8.49
CA ALA A 969 27.05 -13.70 -9.77
C ALA A 969 26.50 -15.14 -9.73
N LYS A 970 25.37 -15.38 -10.40
CA LYS A 970 24.68 -16.66 -10.43
C LYS A 970 24.10 -16.94 -11.81
N SER A 971 24.08 -18.21 -12.19
CA SER A 971 23.26 -18.70 -13.30
C SER A 971 22.19 -19.61 -12.74
N TYR A 972 20.95 -19.46 -13.21
CA TYR A 972 19.82 -20.24 -12.72
C TYR A 972 19.62 -21.48 -13.59
N ALA A 973 19.64 -22.65 -12.96
CA ALA A 973 19.33 -23.89 -13.64
C ALA A 973 17.84 -23.94 -14.04
N LEU A 974 17.58 -24.47 -15.23
CA LEU A 974 16.23 -24.73 -15.74
C LEU A 974 15.89 -26.23 -15.59
N ASN A 975 15.29 -26.86 -16.60
CA ASN A 975 15.13 -28.31 -16.63
C ASN A 975 16.42 -29.02 -17.08
N GLN A 976 16.47 -30.32 -16.79
CA GLN A 976 17.60 -31.17 -17.16
C GLN A 976 17.83 -31.16 -18.69
N ASP A 977 16.76 -31.26 -19.49
CA ASP A 977 16.88 -31.28 -20.95
C ASP A 977 17.53 -29.99 -21.49
N ASN A 978 17.17 -28.82 -20.94
CA ASN A 978 17.81 -27.56 -21.31
C ASN A 978 19.30 -27.55 -20.93
N ASN A 979 19.66 -28.05 -19.75
CA ASN A 979 21.06 -28.11 -19.33
C ASN A 979 21.89 -29.03 -20.24
N GLU A 980 21.32 -30.16 -20.67
CA GLU A 980 21.97 -31.07 -21.62
C GLU A 980 22.14 -30.42 -23.00
N MET A 981 21.13 -29.70 -23.49
CA MET A 981 21.22 -28.95 -24.76
C MET A 981 22.27 -27.83 -24.69
N CYS A 982 22.28 -27.07 -23.59
CA CYS A 982 23.28 -26.04 -23.36
C CYS A 982 24.71 -26.61 -23.30
N SER A 983 24.90 -27.78 -22.70
CA SER A 983 26.21 -28.45 -22.69
C SER A 983 26.65 -28.79 -24.12
N GLN A 984 25.76 -29.40 -24.91
CA GLN A 984 26.08 -29.79 -26.29
C GLN A 984 26.42 -28.59 -27.19
N MET A 985 25.78 -27.44 -26.96
CA MET A 985 26.05 -26.22 -27.71
C MET A 985 27.39 -25.58 -27.31
N ASN A 986 27.73 -25.59 -26.02
CA ASN A 986 29.01 -25.07 -25.54
C ASN A 986 30.19 -25.98 -25.97
N ASP A 987 29.99 -27.29 -26.05
CA ASP A 987 31.04 -28.24 -26.46
C ASP A 987 31.41 -28.12 -27.95
N SER A 988 30.58 -27.46 -28.76
CA SER A 988 30.83 -27.21 -30.20
C SER A 988 31.62 -25.93 -30.49
N SER A 989 32.05 -25.20 -29.45
CA SER A 989 32.82 -23.95 -29.55
C SER A 989 34.31 -24.05 -29.19
N ASP A 990 34.82 -25.25 -28.91
CA ASP A 990 36.26 -25.60 -28.87
C ASP A 990 36.63 -26.47 -30.08
#